data_AF-A0A9E6CSP0-F1
#
_entry.id   AF-A0A9E6CSP0-F1
#
_cell.length_a   1.000
_cell.length_b   1.000
_cell.length_c   1.000
_cell.angle_alpha   90.00
_cell.angle_beta   90.00
_cell.angle_gamma   90.00
#
_symmetry.space_group_name_H-M   'P 1'
#
loop_
_entity.id
_entity.type
_entity.pdbx_description
1 polymer ?
#
loop_
_entity_poly.entity_id
_entity_poly.type
_entity_poly.pdbx_seq_one_letter_code
_entity_poly.pdbx_strand_id
1 'polypeptide(L)'
;MKKSILFLVFFIFTLSLFSQVPNYEFIVEPIELMETKYDYMPANYNSFPIRVQPEISTPYGLPAGGVYIVFQAQETYTTERRVYYAYIDEDGNVTATDPVSMNDVEQGFPSLDLDPITCNPFVAWHAKVEPDNSYDVLSSYDLYHMMGSPGLWIDEFIVIDNPEAGLPLTGNDDDEFIWPNVFIDSSPLGGDYRRVYVYASNYTPTASGEFIENVILAYADFQTSDFDNQSTLDWSYRTIELFNNWHAGIPEYIKPYKAMTVQENKVVFMGYNSNNEIFALKNENYGEGEFTCYSQPWLFPLDNPQNLNGSYLYEDDSGNPLNIRQQILHSKNMNVVFTDCDSEVSFLGAMGITIDDEAGYFDLDWNQIYPKIFSFDLYTNEFSFYDLYIKGANPSDDNPMVPWDLNEDGLVDSFDANGMVTWAQSYPYIHFDENLIDVYTNFKITKSISSAWESWHLVVWQDCLKAKLASQYVPGYEEWLDVPEIAICAYSGFLSWSDPIFLNSNETPELAGMIPSFVYPGDKIEFFDYYHGKLHLFFLDENYYGPNGYYPWPMDGGILQYAALDIDFYFVSTEEEEVPQQQITMYNYPNPFNPTTTIQFSNEQNQQNEQIELEIYNIKGQEIKALTVTLSGVEGSVVWNGTDKNNLPVGSGIYFYKLNLENSPIRKMILLK
;
A
#
# COMPACT_ATOMS: atom_id res chain seq x y z
N MET A 1 13.62 -14.91 -47.97
CA MET A 1 14.22 -16.25 -47.85
C MET A 1 13.74 -16.81 -46.52
N LYS A 2 12.84 -17.80 -46.54
CA LYS A 2 12.14 -18.37 -45.37
C LYS A 2 13.08 -19.27 -44.54
N LYS A 3 12.93 -19.22 -43.20
CA LYS A 3 12.89 -20.34 -42.22
C LYS A 3 12.95 -19.70 -40.81
N SER A 4 11.81 -19.53 -40.14
CA SER A 4 11.23 -20.47 -39.16
C SER A 4 11.93 -20.44 -37.80
N ILE A 5 11.51 -19.49 -36.97
CA ILE A 5 11.55 -19.50 -35.49
C ILE A 5 10.12 -19.04 -35.10
N LEU A 6 9.12 -19.89 -35.31
CA LEU A 6 8.37 -20.60 -34.25
C LEU A 6 7.99 -19.62 -33.11
N PHE A 7 6.95 -18.80 -33.29
CA PHE A 7 5.60 -19.09 -32.78
C PHE A 7 5.63 -19.61 -31.33
N LEU A 8 5.80 -18.68 -30.38
CA LEU A 8 5.45 -18.86 -28.97
C LEU A 8 4.66 -17.62 -28.51
N VAL A 9 3.67 -17.25 -29.33
CA VAL A 9 2.60 -16.32 -28.98
C VAL A 9 1.31 -17.03 -29.39
N PHE A 10 0.30 -16.94 -28.54
CA PHE A 10 -1.07 -17.46 -28.69
C PHE A 10 -1.26 -18.96 -28.54
N PHE A 11 -1.29 -19.41 -27.28
CA PHE A 11 -2.46 -20.09 -26.72
C PHE A 11 -2.36 -20.00 -25.18
N ILE A 12 -2.33 -18.77 -24.67
CA ILE A 12 -3.04 -18.50 -23.42
C ILE A 12 -4.49 -18.57 -23.88
N PHE A 13 -5.20 -19.64 -23.51
CA PHE A 13 -6.63 -19.46 -23.37
C PHE A 13 -6.74 -18.32 -22.36
N THR A 14 -7.18 -17.18 -22.86
CA THR A 14 -7.82 -16.11 -22.13
C THR A 14 -8.83 -16.75 -21.17
N LEU A 15 -8.38 -17.13 -19.98
CA LEU A 15 -9.05 -16.55 -18.83
C LEU A 15 -8.53 -15.12 -18.78
N SER A 16 -9.13 -14.24 -19.59
CA SER A 16 -9.48 -12.95 -19.03
C SER A 16 -10.35 -13.30 -17.84
N LEU A 17 -9.75 -13.41 -16.65
CA LEU A 17 -10.51 -13.31 -15.43
C LEU A 17 -11.12 -11.92 -15.52
N PHE A 18 -12.38 -11.83 -15.93
CA PHE A 18 -13.12 -10.61 -15.73
C PHE A 18 -13.08 -10.37 -14.23
N SER A 19 -12.48 -9.25 -13.84
CA SER A 19 -12.53 -8.79 -12.46
C SER A 19 -14.01 -8.75 -12.06
N GLN A 20 -14.35 -9.44 -10.98
CA GLN A 20 -15.67 -9.36 -10.36
C GLN A 20 -15.52 -8.63 -9.04
N VAL A 21 -16.60 -8.01 -8.58
CA VAL A 21 -16.64 -7.45 -7.23
C VAL A 21 -16.57 -8.62 -6.25
N PRO A 22 -15.58 -8.68 -5.35
CA PRO A 22 -15.47 -9.70 -4.31
C PRO A 22 -16.76 -9.78 -3.50
N ASN A 23 -17.14 -11.00 -3.09
CA ASN A 23 -18.18 -11.11 -2.06
C ASN A 23 -17.60 -10.63 -0.73
N TYR A 24 -18.44 -10.03 0.10
CA TYR A 24 -18.06 -9.60 1.42
C TYR A 24 -19.23 -9.70 2.41
N GLU A 25 -18.91 -9.79 3.69
CA GLU A 25 -19.86 -9.71 4.81
C GLU A 25 -19.23 -8.93 5.97
N PHE A 26 -20.01 -8.15 6.72
CA PHE A 26 -19.51 -7.54 7.95
C PHE A 26 -19.41 -8.60 9.04
N ILE A 27 -18.18 -8.86 9.52
CA ILE A 27 -17.94 -9.66 10.73
C ILE A 27 -18.21 -8.79 11.96
N VAL A 28 -17.80 -7.52 11.87
CA VAL A 28 -18.11 -6.48 12.85
C VAL A 28 -18.70 -5.33 12.07
N GLU A 29 -20.02 -5.13 12.21
CA GLU A 29 -20.69 -3.91 11.74
C GLU A 29 -20.00 -2.67 12.35
N PRO A 30 -20.07 -1.50 11.70
CA PRO A 30 -19.47 -0.28 12.24
C PRO A 30 -19.84 -0.02 13.70
N ILE A 31 -18.81 0.05 14.56
CA ILE A 31 -18.93 0.36 15.98
C ILE A 31 -18.17 1.63 16.34
N GLU A 32 -18.79 2.43 17.19
CA GLU A 32 -18.23 3.68 17.70
C GLU A 32 -17.02 3.41 18.61
N LEU A 33 -15.91 4.07 18.30
CA LEU A 33 -14.73 4.15 19.14
C LEU A 33 -14.79 5.37 20.04
N MET A 34 -15.04 6.55 19.45
CA MET A 34 -15.02 7.84 20.12
C MET A 34 -15.65 8.96 19.27
N GLU A 35 -16.46 9.83 19.88
CA GLU A 35 -16.85 11.10 19.28
C GLU A 35 -15.67 12.12 19.32
N THR A 36 -15.41 12.80 18.21
CA THR A 36 -14.37 13.83 18.10
C THR A 36 -14.95 15.13 17.56
N LYS A 37 -14.45 16.28 18.04
CA LYS A 37 -14.71 17.62 17.48
C LYS A 37 -13.66 18.08 16.48
N TYR A 38 -12.69 17.20 16.22
CA TYR A 38 -11.68 17.36 15.19
C TYR A 38 -11.98 16.36 14.07
N ASP A 39 -12.32 16.84 12.89
CA ASP A 39 -12.76 16.08 11.70
C ASP A 39 -11.72 16.08 10.56
N TYR A 40 -10.45 16.35 10.86
CA TYR A 40 -9.41 16.35 9.86
C TYR A 40 -8.40 15.23 10.13
N MET A 41 -8.30 14.23 9.25
CA MET A 41 -7.27 13.19 9.28
C MET A 41 -7.00 12.65 10.70
N PRO A 42 -7.82 11.71 11.20
CA PRO A 42 -7.70 11.22 12.56
C PRO A 42 -6.42 10.40 12.81
N ALA A 43 -5.65 10.07 11.77
CA ALA A 43 -4.46 9.23 11.87
C ALA A 43 -3.33 9.70 10.94
N ASN A 44 -2.18 9.04 11.06
CA ASN A 44 -0.95 9.38 10.35
C ASN A 44 -1.04 9.17 8.83
N TYR A 45 -0.27 9.98 8.10
CA TYR A 45 -0.21 9.98 6.64
C TYR A 45 0.43 8.72 6.04
N ASN A 46 1.48 8.19 6.67
CA ASN A 46 2.40 7.23 6.06
C ASN A 46 2.52 5.88 6.77
N SER A 47 1.71 5.66 7.81
CA SER A 47 1.72 4.42 8.58
C SER A 47 0.31 3.86 8.74
N PHE A 48 0.23 2.64 9.30
CA PHE A 48 -1.04 2.03 9.66
C PHE A 48 -1.41 2.44 11.09
N PRO A 49 -2.54 3.14 11.29
CA PRO A 49 -3.03 3.43 12.64
C PRO A 49 -3.63 2.20 13.31
N ILE A 50 -3.91 1.14 12.55
CA ILE A 50 -4.55 -0.08 12.98
C ILE A 50 -3.60 -1.27 12.80
N ARG A 51 -3.35 -2.01 13.88
CA ARG A 51 -2.45 -3.18 13.90
C ARG A 51 -3.13 -4.39 14.52
N VAL A 52 -3.04 -5.52 13.85
CA VAL A 52 -3.54 -6.81 14.35
C VAL A 52 -2.45 -7.49 15.19
N GLN A 53 -2.74 -7.76 16.47
CA GLN A 53 -1.81 -8.45 17.34
C GLN A 53 -1.57 -9.90 16.88
N PRO A 54 -0.36 -10.45 17.10
CA PRO A 54 -0.19 -11.89 17.13
C PRO A 54 -1.15 -12.55 18.14
N GLU A 55 -1.56 -13.80 17.90
CA GLU A 55 -2.51 -14.54 18.77
C GLU A 55 -1.97 -14.81 20.18
N ILE A 56 -0.64 -14.83 20.35
CA ILE A 56 0.01 -15.18 21.61
C ILE A 56 1.10 -14.16 21.92
N SER A 57 0.95 -13.51 23.08
CA SER A 57 1.98 -12.67 23.66
C SER A 57 2.99 -13.51 24.45
N THR A 58 4.27 -13.35 24.11
CA THR A 58 5.39 -14.01 24.79
C THR A 58 6.15 -12.99 25.66
N PRO A 59 6.85 -13.40 26.74
CA PRO A 59 7.26 -14.76 27.12
C PRO A 59 6.23 -15.52 27.97
N TYR A 60 5.18 -14.87 28.46
CA TYR A 60 4.25 -15.49 29.42
C TYR A 60 3.16 -16.36 28.77
N GLY A 61 3.03 -16.32 27.44
CA GLY A 61 2.06 -17.12 26.69
C GLY A 61 0.63 -16.67 26.93
N LEU A 62 0.42 -15.36 27.09
CA LEU A 62 -0.91 -14.79 27.29
C LEU A 62 -1.65 -14.74 25.95
N PRO A 63 -2.96 -15.05 25.92
CA PRO A 63 -3.78 -14.80 24.74
C PRO A 63 -3.68 -13.34 24.33
N ALA A 64 -3.55 -13.10 23.02
CA ALA A 64 -3.56 -11.80 22.39
C ALA A 64 -4.56 -11.84 21.23
N GLY A 65 -4.20 -11.46 20.00
CA GLY A 65 -5.09 -11.56 18.83
C GLY A 65 -6.12 -10.43 18.65
N GLY A 66 -6.16 -9.46 19.57
CA GLY A 66 -6.95 -8.24 19.37
C GLY A 66 -6.33 -7.25 18.39
N VAL A 67 -6.99 -6.11 18.24
CA VAL A 67 -6.57 -5.03 17.33
C VAL A 67 -6.33 -3.76 18.12
N TYR A 68 -5.15 -3.16 17.95
CA TYR A 68 -4.87 -1.81 18.44
C TYR A 68 -5.11 -0.79 17.33
N ILE A 69 -5.76 0.31 17.69
CA ILE A 69 -5.99 1.45 16.82
C ILE A 69 -5.47 2.69 17.54
N VAL A 70 -4.65 3.52 16.89
CA VAL A 70 -4.24 4.84 17.40
C VAL A 70 -4.79 5.95 16.54
N PHE A 71 -5.23 7.01 17.17
CA PHE A 71 -5.83 8.16 16.48
C PHE A 71 -5.74 9.42 17.31
N GLN A 72 -5.96 10.55 16.64
CA GLN A 72 -6.17 11.84 17.28
C GLN A 72 -7.66 12.05 17.50
N ALA A 73 -7.99 12.64 18.64
CA ALA A 73 -9.34 13.13 18.89
C ALA A 73 -9.31 14.40 19.73
N GLN A 74 -10.37 15.17 19.62
CA GLN A 74 -10.63 16.34 20.45
C GLN A 74 -12.01 16.17 21.10
N GLU A 75 -12.06 15.95 22.42
CA GLU A 75 -13.31 15.64 23.12
C GLU A 75 -14.34 16.77 23.05
N THR A 76 -13.87 18.02 23.07
CA THR A 76 -14.68 19.23 22.99
C THR A 76 -13.99 20.27 22.11
N TYR A 77 -14.72 21.25 21.59
CA TYR A 77 -14.15 22.38 20.83
C TYR A 77 -13.10 23.23 21.56
N THR A 78 -12.87 22.98 22.86
CA THR A 78 -11.96 23.77 23.70
C THR A 78 -10.85 22.96 24.37
N THR A 79 -10.93 21.62 24.32
CA THR A 79 -9.87 20.74 24.83
C THR A 79 -8.75 20.65 23.81
N GLU A 80 -7.56 20.28 24.26
CA GLU A 80 -6.46 19.97 23.35
C GLU A 80 -6.80 18.77 22.47
N ARG A 81 -6.26 18.75 21.25
CA ARG A 81 -6.26 17.56 20.40
C ARG A 81 -5.21 16.60 20.95
N ARG A 82 -5.61 15.38 21.30
CA ARG A 82 -4.74 14.38 21.96
C ARG A 82 -4.72 13.07 21.20
N VAL A 83 -3.70 12.25 21.47
CA VAL A 83 -3.55 10.90 20.95
C VAL A 83 -4.23 9.91 21.89
N TYR A 84 -5.12 9.11 21.30
CA TYR A 84 -5.85 8.03 21.95
C TYR A 84 -5.46 6.70 21.31
N TYR A 85 -5.70 5.63 22.05
CA TYR A 85 -5.76 4.30 21.50
C TYR A 85 -7.16 3.71 21.75
N ALA A 86 -7.58 2.82 20.86
CA ALA A 86 -8.65 1.87 21.12
C ALA A 86 -8.13 0.43 21.01
N TYR A 87 -8.73 -0.48 21.76
CA TYR A 87 -8.47 -1.91 21.65
C TYR A 87 -9.76 -2.67 21.38
N ILE A 88 -9.74 -3.46 20.31
CA ILE A 88 -10.82 -4.36 19.91
C ILE A 88 -10.39 -5.79 20.23
N ASP A 89 -11.18 -6.52 21.00
CA ASP A 89 -10.90 -7.94 21.27
C ASP A 89 -11.22 -8.84 20.06
N GLU A 90 -10.85 -10.12 20.12
CA GLU A 90 -11.08 -11.10 19.04
C GLU A 90 -12.57 -11.27 18.69
N ASP A 91 -13.46 -10.99 19.64
CA ASP A 91 -14.92 -11.06 19.48
C ASP A 91 -15.50 -9.78 18.85
N GLY A 92 -14.67 -8.78 18.55
CA GLY A 92 -15.09 -7.52 17.93
C GLY A 92 -15.60 -6.46 18.91
N ASN A 93 -15.37 -6.61 20.22
CA ASN A 93 -15.81 -5.64 21.21
C ASN A 93 -14.73 -4.59 21.51
N VAL A 94 -15.13 -3.33 21.64
CA VAL A 94 -14.27 -2.26 22.17
C VAL A 94 -14.07 -2.48 23.67
N THR A 95 -12.86 -2.84 24.11
CA THR A 95 -12.56 -3.04 25.54
C THR A 95 -11.81 -1.88 26.18
N ALA A 96 -11.23 -0.99 25.37
CA ALA A 96 -10.55 0.21 25.84
C ALA A 96 -10.63 1.30 24.77
N THR A 97 -10.84 2.54 25.22
CA THR A 97 -10.64 3.76 24.43
C THR A 97 -10.15 4.85 25.39
N ASP A 98 -8.85 5.11 25.40
CA ASP A 98 -8.23 5.99 26.39
C ASP A 98 -7.05 6.77 25.77
N PRO A 99 -6.63 7.90 26.37
CA PRO A 99 -5.41 8.58 25.97
C PRO A 99 -4.18 7.68 26.08
N VAL A 100 -3.26 7.75 25.12
CA VAL A 100 -1.95 7.06 25.21
C VAL A 100 -1.07 7.69 26.28
N SER A 101 -1.17 9.01 26.43
CA SER A 101 -0.43 9.79 27.43
C SER A 101 -1.38 10.50 28.39
N MET A 102 -0.92 10.73 29.62
CA MET A 102 -1.65 11.54 30.61
C MET A 102 -1.33 13.03 30.52
N ASN A 103 -0.36 13.44 29.70
CA ASN A 103 -0.03 14.85 29.50
C ASN A 103 -1.08 15.52 28.62
N ASP A 104 -1.69 16.58 29.16
CA ASP A 104 -2.77 17.33 28.54
C ASP A 104 -2.20 18.53 27.76
N VAL A 105 -1.58 18.21 26.62
CA VAL A 105 -0.99 19.17 25.67
C VAL A 105 -1.48 18.84 24.26
N GLU A 106 -1.36 19.78 23.34
CA GLU A 106 -1.65 19.52 21.93
C GLU A 106 -0.68 18.47 21.37
N GLN A 107 -1.23 17.37 20.86
CA GLN A 107 -0.49 16.26 20.29
C GLN A 107 -0.80 16.07 18.80
N GLY A 108 0.24 15.64 18.10
CA GLY A 108 0.34 15.45 16.66
C GLY A 108 0.02 14.05 16.19
N PHE A 109 0.21 13.80 14.89
CA PHE A 109 -0.31 12.60 14.21
C PHE A 109 0.41 11.33 14.69
N PRO A 110 -0.28 10.38 15.33
CA PRO A 110 0.35 9.22 15.96
C PRO A 110 0.61 8.10 14.96
N SER A 111 1.75 7.43 15.11
CA SER A 111 2.09 6.21 14.38
C SER A 111 2.24 5.04 15.35
N LEU A 112 1.91 3.83 14.90
CA LEU A 112 1.90 2.60 15.69
C LEU A 112 2.59 1.46 14.95
N ASP A 113 3.36 0.68 15.70
CA ASP A 113 3.68 -0.71 15.34
C ASP A 113 3.66 -1.60 16.59
N LEU A 114 3.60 -2.91 16.37
CA LEU A 114 3.58 -3.90 17.45
C LEU A 114 4.92 -4.63 17.53
N ASP A 115 5.40 -4.88 18.75
CA ASP A 115 6.47 -5.87 18.93
C ASP A 115 5.93 -7.27 18.58
N PRO A 116 6.47 -7.96 17.56
CA PRO A 116 5.98 -9.27 17.14
C PRO A 116 6.13 -10.36 18.21
N ILE A 117 6.93 -10.13 19.26
CA ILE A 117 7.17 -11.07 20.35
C ILE A 117 6.22 -10.81 21.53
N THR A 118 6.23 -9.58 22.05
CA THR A 118 5.44 -9.24 23.25
C THR A 118 4.01 -8.79 22.93
N CYS A 119 3.71 -8.51 21.66
CA CYS A 119 2.45 -7.90 21.21
C CYS A 119 2.20 -6.50 21.80
N ASN A 120 3.22 -5.89 22.41
CA ASN A 120 3.13 -4.54 22.95
C ASN A 120 3.04 -3.53 21.79
N PRO A 121 2.06 -2.60 21.81
CA PRO A 121 2.08 -1.46 20.92
C PRO A 121 3.15 -0.45 21.32
N PHE A 122 3.84 0.06 20.31
CA PHE A 122 4.79 1.17 20.43
C PHE A 122 4.27 2.34 19.59
N VAL A 123 4.04 3.48 20.22
CA VAL A 123 3.37 4.63 19.62
C VAL A 123 4.29 5.83 19.64
N ALA A 124 4.36 6.59 18.55
CA ALA A 124 5.08 7.86 18.50
C ALA A 124 4.21 8.97 17.90
N TRP A 125 4.36 10.19 18.41
CA TRP A 125 3.65 11.39 17.97
C TRP A 125 4.53 12.62 18.20
N HIS A 126 4.12 13.79 17.72
CA HIS A 126 4.80 15.05 18.08
C HIS A 126 4.01 15.87 19.09
N ALA A 127 4.68 16.58 19.98
CA ALA A 127 4.03 17.60 20.82
C ALA A 127 5.06 18.63 21.29
N LYS A 128 4.56 19.73 21.87
CA LYS A 128 5.41 20.74 22.50
C LYS A 128 5.42 20.51 24.00
N VAL A 129 6.48 19.90 24.51
CA VAL A 129 6.61 19.57 25.94
C VAL A 129 7.73 20.35 26.63
N GLU A 130 8.66 20.90 25.86
CA GLU A 130 9.81 21.64 26.37
C GLU A 130 9.60 23.17 26.36
N PRO A 131 10.37 23.94 27.19
CA PRO A 131 10.19 25.39 27.31
C PRO A 131 10.57 26.23 26.08
N ASP A 132 11.27 25.64 25.12
CA ASP A 132 11.68 26.30 23.87
C ASP A 132 10.55 26.35 22.82
N ASN A 133 9.46 25.61 23.05
CA ASN A 133 8.22 25.63 22.28
C ASN A 133 8.41 25.14 20.82
N SER A 134 9.42 24.31 20.58
CA SER A 134 9.55 23.44 19.42
C SER A 134 8.64 22.22 19.55
N TYR A 135 8.45 21.49 18.46
CA TYR A 135 7.78 20.19 18.48
C TYR A 135 8.80 19.07 18.57
N ASP A 136 8.71 18.23 19.58
CA ASP A 136 9.53 17.02 19.74
C ASP A 136 8.77 15.79 19.28
N VAL A 137 9.48 14.73 18.90
CA VAL A 137 8.88 13.41 18.75
C VAL A 137 8.93 12.67 20.08
N LEU A 138 7.76 12.39 20.60
CA LEU A 138 7.53 11.63 21.82
C LEU A 138 7.14 10.20 21.47
N SER A 139 7.35 9.30 22.44
CA SER A 139 6.89 7.93 22.34
C SER A 139 6.45 7.37 23.69
N SER A 140 5.56 6.38 23.63
CA SER A 140 5.20 5.49 24.74
C SER A 140 4.86 4.10 24.19
N TYR A 141 4.84 3.11 25.07
CA TYR A 141 4.41 1.75 24.76
C TYR A 141 3.58 1.16 25.91
N ASP A 142 2.66 0.28 25.55
CA ASP A 142 1.84 -0.49 26.50
C ASP A 142 2.53 -1.80 26.86
N LEU A 143 2.34 -2.25 28.09
CA LEU A 143 2.93 -3.48 28.65
C LEU A 143 1.93 -4.65 28.59
N TYR A 144 1.31 -4.88 27.43
CA TYR A 144 0.32 -5.93 27.23
C TYR A 144 0.82 -7.31 27.70
N HIS A 145 2.06 -7.68 27.35
CA HIS A 145 2.65 -8.96 27.74
C HIS A 145 2.68 -9.22 29.25
N MET A 146 2.65 -8.19 30.10
CA MET A 146 2.64 -8.38 31.55
C MET A 146 1.23 -8.67 32.09
N MET A 147 0.20 -8.13 31.43
CA MET A 147 -1.17 -8.13 31.94
C MET A 147 -2.12 -9.05 31.18
N GLY A 148 -1.90 -9.26 29.88
CA GLY A 148 -2.83 -9.92 28.97
C GLY A 148 -4.07 -9.06 28.68
N SER A 149 -3.94 -7.74 28.84
CA SER A 149 -4.98 -6.75 28.59
C SER A 149 -4.33 -5.40 28.29
N PRO A 150 -4.95 -4.54 27.46
CA PRO A 150 -4.41 -3.23 27.15
C PRO A 150 -4.45 -2.26 28.35
N GLY A 151 -3.68 -1.17 28.26
CA GLY A 151 -3.83 0.03 29.10
C GLY A 151 -2.78 0.23 30.19
N LEU A 152 -1.70 -0.56 30.21
CA LEU A 152 -0.54 -0.34 31.08
C LEU A 152 0.57 0.40 30.31
N TRP A 153 0.26 1.62 29.89
CA TRP A 153 1.20 2.53 29.22
C TRP A 153 2.27 3.05 30.18
N ILE A 154 3.50 3.15 29.70
CA ILE A 154 4.57 3.85 30.43
C ILE A 154 4.48 5.37 30.20
N ASP A 155 5.17 6.14 31.03
CA ASP A 155 5.29 7.59 30.82
C ASP A 155 5.95 7.89 29.47
N GLU A 156 5.46 8.94 28.79
CA GLU A 156 6.02 9.37 27.51
C GLU A 156 7.48 9.85 27.65
N PHE A 157 8.28 9.62 26.61
CA PHE A 157 9.67 10.04 26.56
C PHE A 157 10.02 10.61 25.17
N ILE A 158 11.00 11.50 25.12
CA ILE A 158 11.48 12.13 23.88
C ILE A 158 12.35 11.12 23.12
N VAL A 159 12.00 10.89 21.86
CA VAL A 159 12.78 10.11 20.88
C VAL A 159 13.58 11.04 19.98
N ILE A 160 12.98 12.11 19.45
CA ILE A 160 13.69 13.14 18.68
C ILE A 160 13.46 14.47 19.37
N ASP A 161 14.55 15.05 19.87
CA ASP A 161 14.62 16.33 20.55
C ASP A 161 14.92 17.42 19.52
N ASN A 162 13.96 18.31 19.31
CA ASN A 162 14.01 19.38 18.31
C ASN A 162 14.10 20.76 18.99
N PRO A 163 14.67 21.77 18.33
CA PRO A 163 15.43 21.65 17.08
C PRO A 163 16.74 20.89 17.31
N GLU A 164 17.42 20.42 16.27
CA GLU A 164 18.69 19.68 16.39
C GLU A 164 19.88 20.51 16.96
N ALA A 165 19.63 21.59 17.72
CA ALA A 165 20.57 22.58 18.23
C ALA A 165 21.76 22.01 19.05
N GLY A 166 21.71 20.73 19.47
CA GLY A 166 22.80 20.02 20.14
C GLY A 166 23.69 19.14 19.24
N LEU A 167 23.17 18.65 18.11
CA LEU A 167 23.83 17.72 17.18
C LEU A 167 23.18 17.84 15.78
N PRO A 168 23.46 18.90 14.99
CA PRO A 168 22.81 19.11 13.69
C PRO A 168 23.28 18.06 12.68
N LEU A 169 22.57 16.93 12.62
CA LEU A 169 22.87 15.77 11.78
C LEU A 169 22.70 16.12 10.30
N THR A 170 21.78 17.02 10.00
CA THR A 170 21.52 17.53 8.65
C THR A 170 22.39 18.73 8.28
N GLY A 171 23.03 19.35 9.27
CA GLY A 171 23.81 20.58 9.11
C GLY A 171 23.01 21.87 9.29
N ASN A 172 21.70 21.79 9.54
CA ASN A 172 20.83 22.91 9.90
C ASN A 172 20.49 22.83 11.40
N ASP A 173 20.59 23.95 12.11
CA ASP A 173 20.32 24.01 13.56
C ASP A 173 18.86 24.36 13.90
N ASP A 174 18.03 24.58 12.89
CA ASP A 174 16.60 24.91 12.98
C ASP A 174 15.67 23.85 12.36
N ASP A 175 16.21 22.71 11.91
CA ASP A 175 15.38 21.58 11.46
C ASP A 175 14.52 21.06 12.63
N GLU A 176 13.21 20.91 12.38
CA GLU A 176 12.24 20.36 13.32
C GLU A 176 11.56 19.13 12.69
N PHE A 177 11.88 17.93 13.17
CA PHE A 177 11.31 16.69 12.64
C PHE A 177 10.08 16.25 13.41
N ILE A 178 8.88 16.42 12.83
CA ILE A 178 7.62 16.33 13.61
C ILE A 178 6.65 15.26 13.13
N TRP A 179 6.79 14.66 11.95
CA TRP A 179 5.82 13.65 11.49
C TRP A 179 6.38 12.22 11.61
N PRO A 180 6.34 11.60 12.80
CA PRO A 180 6.97 10.31 13.05
C PRO A 180 6.20 9.14 12.42
N ASN A 181 6.93 8.10 12.07
CA ASN A 181 6.42 6.80 11.67
C ASN A 181 7.21 5.71 12.38
N VAL A 182 6.51 4.77 13.02
CA VAL A 182 7.09 3.70 13.84
C VAL A 182 7.09 2.38 13.07
N PHE A 183 8.20 1.64 13.19
CA PHE A 183 8.30 0.27 12.70
C PHE A 183 9.10 -0.59 13.68
N ILE A 184 8.74 -1.87 13.83
CA ILE A 184 9.50 -2.84 14.64
C ILE A 184 9.81 -4.08 13.80
N ASP A 185 11.08 -4.47 13.75
CA ASP A 185 11.51 -5.71 13.09
C ASP A 185 12.78 -6.27 13.77
N SER A 186 13.42 -7.20 13.09
CA SER A 186 14.62 -7.92 13.49
C SER A 186 15.79 -6.97 13.76
N SER A 187 16.59 -7.30 14.77
CA SER A 187 17.82 -6.57 15.11
C SER A 187 19.07 -7.23 14.53
N PRO A 188 20.10 -6.47 14.13
CA PRO A 188 21.41 -7.03 13.78
C PRO A 188 22.12 -7.76 14.93
N LEU A 189 21.68 -7.54 16.18
CA LEU A 189 22.23 -8.23 17.36
C LEU A 189 21.77 -9.70 17.46
N GLY A 190 20.68 -10.06 16.76
CA GLY A 190 20.13 -11.41 16.71
C GLY A 190 19.59 -11.92 18.06
N GLY A 191 19.19 -13.20 18.09
CA GLY A 191 18.56 -13.79 19.29
C GLY A 191 17.20 -13.16 19.57
N ASP A 192 16.97 -12.74 20.82
CA ASP A 192 15.70 -12.14 21.25
C ASP A 192 15.63 -10.62 20.99
N TYR A 193 16.66 -10.01 20.39
CA TYR A 193 16.66 -8.58 20.08
C TYR A 193 15.75 -8.26 18.90
N ARG A 194 14.96 -7.20 19.03
CA ARG A 194 14.28 -6.49 17.94
C ARG A 194 14.82 -5.08 17.85
N ARG A 195 14.56 -4.41 16.74
CA ARG A 195 14.86 -3.01 16.52
C ARG A 195 13.57 -2.25 16.29
N VAL A 196 13.39 -1.16 17.04
CA VAL A 196 12.39 -0.15 16.74
C VAL A 196 13.02 0.94 15.89
N TYR A 197 12.30 1.39 14.88
CA TYR A 197 12.64 2.48 14.00
C TYR A 197 11.60 3.59 14.16
N VAL A 198 12.06 4.83 14.27
CA VAL A 198 11.23 6.03 14.22
C VAL A 198 11.84 6.96 13.20
N TYR A 199 11.19 7.17 12.06
CA TYR A 199 11.59 8.23 11.14
C TYR A 199 10.59 9.39 11.21
N ALA A 200 11.10 10.62 11.18
CA ALA A 200 10.27 11.81 11.14
C ALA A 200 10.70 12.73 10.00
N SER A 201 9.71 13.37 9.36
CA SER A 201 9.92 14.37 8.31
C SER A 201 10.12 15.77 8.90
N ASN A 202 11.01 16.54 8.29
CA ASN A 202 11.27 17.94 8.66
C ASN A 202 10.09 18.84 8.29
N TYR A 203 9.67 19.66 9.24
CA TYR A 203 8.63 20.68 9.10
C TYR A 203 9.21 22.04 8.68
N THR A 204 10.49 22.29 8.97
CA THR A 204 11.15 23.56 8.68
C THR A 204 11.27 23.73 7.16
N PRO A 205 10.79 24.86 6.60
CA PRO A 205 10.93 25.14 5.18
C PRO A 205 12.39 25.44 4.83
N THR A 206 12.75 25.23 3.57
CA THR A 206 14.08 25.61 3.08
C THR A 206 14.30 27.12 3.21
N ALA A 207 15.55 27.57 3.03
CA ALA A 207 15.88 29.00 3.03
C ALA A 207 15.10 29.83 1.98
N SER A 208 14.53 29.20 0.94
CA SER A 208 13.66 29.86 -0.04
C SER A 208 12.17 29.85 0.34
N GLY A 209 11.81 29.24 1.46
CA GLY A 209 10.43 29.10 1.94
C GLY A 209 9.68 27.88 1.37
N GLU A 210 10.39 26.94 0.73
CA GLU A 210 9.78 25.73 0.16
C GLU A 210 9.68 24.62 1.21
N PHE A 211 8.57 23.89 1.27
CA PHE A 211 8.42 22.76 2.19
C PHE A 211 8.94 21.47 1.55
N ILE A 212 10.24 21.19 1.73
CA ILE A 212 10.91 20.00 1.21
C ILE A 212 11.38 19.15 2.37
N GLU A 213 10.73 18.01 2.58
CA GLU A 213 10.96 17.20 3.78
C GLU A 213 12.21 16.30 3.62
N ASN A 214 13.32 16.68 4.25
CA ASN A 214 14.35 15.72 4.66
C ASN A 214 13.88 14.93 5.89
N VAL A 215 14.67 13.94 6.30
CA VAL A 215 14.29 13.02 7.38
C VAL A 215 15.43 12.77 8.35
N ILE A 216 15.04 12.54 9.60
CA ILE A 216 15.84 11.85 10.59
C ILE A 216 15.28 10.43 10.76
N LEU A 217 16.17 9.46 10.88
CA LEU A 217 15.85 8.06 11.21
C LEU A 217 16.52 7.75 12.55
N ALA A 218 15.71 7.62 13.59
CA ALA A 218 16.10 7.12 14.90
C ALA A 218 15.85 5.60 14.97
N TYR A 219 16.70 4.86 15.66
CA TYR A 219 16.50 3.44 15.92
C TYR A 219 17.12 3.00 17.24
N ALA A 220 16.53 1.99 17.86
CA ALA A 220 17.03 1.38 19.09
C ALA A 220 16.84 -0.14 19.06
N ASP A 221 17.85 -0.88 19.53
CA ASP A 221 17.75 -2.33 19.72
C ASP A 221 17.29 -2.64 21.14
N PHE A 222 16.34 -3.56 21.29
CA PHE A 222 15.73 -3.86 22.59
C PHE A 222 15.37 -5.34 22.74
N GLN A 223 15.30 -5.80 23.98
CA GLN A 223 14.79 -7.10 24.41
C GLN A 223 13.57 -6.93 25.32
N THR A 224 12.83 -8.00 25.60
CA THR A 224 11.67 -7.95 26.50
C THR A 224 12.02 -7.40 27.88
N SER A 225 13.22 -7.69 28.39
CA SER A 225 13.67 -7.16 29.68
C SER A 225 13.77 -5.63 29.73
N ASP A 226 13.93 -4.96 28.59
CA ASP A 226 13.91 -3.50 28.55
C ASP A 226 12.51 -2.97 28.86
N PHE A 227 11.47 -3.64 28.36
CA PHE A 227 10.07 -3.32 28.69
C PHE A 227 9.71 -3.69 30.14
N ASP A 228 10.18 -4.84 30.65
CA ASP A 228 10.00 -5.19 32.07
C ASP A 228 10.58 -4.12 33.01
N ASN A 229 11.64 -3.43 32.57
CA ASN A 229 12.29 -2.35 33.31
C ASN A 229 11.75 -0.95 32.94
N GLN A 230 10.74 -0.86 32.06
CA GLN A 230 10.17 0.41 31.57
C GLN A 230 11.25 1.34 31.00
N SER A 231 12.20 0.78 30.25
CA SER A 231 13.31 1.50 29.62
C SER A 231 12.81 2.45 28.52
N THR A 232 13.44 3.61 28.40
CA THR A 232 13.24 4.54 27.26
C THR A 232 14.08 4.17 26.03
N LEU A 233 14.83 3.06 26.12
CA LEU A 233 15.74 2.54 25.11
C LEU A 233 16.97 3.43 24.83
N ASP A 234 18.02 2.83 24.26
CA ASP A 234 19.24 3.52 23.84
C ASP A 234 19.17 3.83 22.34
N TRP A 235 18.89 5.10 22.01
CA TRP A 235 18.64 5.54 20.64
C TRP A 235 19.90 5.93 19.87
N SER A 236 19.92 5.54 18.60
CA SER A 236 20.87 5.98 17.59
C SER A 236 20.17 6.75 16.49
N TYR A 237 20.85 7.74 15.92
CA TYR A 237 20.25 8.68 14.97
C TYR A 237 21.07 8.77 13.70
N ARG A 238 20.38 9.00 12.59
CA ARG A 238 21.02 9.30 11.32
C ARG A 238 20.08 10.07 10.40
N THR A 239 20.66 10.60 9.34
CA THR A 239 19.94 11.21 8.23
C THR A 239 20.23 10.47 6.92
N ILE A 240 19.53 10.87 5.85
CA ILE A 240 19.64 10.32 4.51
C ILE A 240 20.18 11.42 3.59
N GLU A 241 21.42 11.25 3.11
CA GLU A 241 22.14 12.28 2.35
C GLU A 241 21.35 12.77 1.13
N LEU A 242 20.66 11.88 0.41
CA LEU A 242 19.84 12.26 -0.74
C LEU A 242 18.75 13.27 -0.37
N PHE A 243 18.02 13.03 0.72
CA PHE A 243 16.94 13.92 1.13
C PHE A 243 17.48 15.25 1.67
N ASN A 244 18.63 15.25 2.34
CA ASN A 244 19.30 16.50 2.74
C ASN A 244 19.74 17.31 1.53
N ASN A 245 20.28 16.65 0.51
CA ASN A 245 20.66 17.31 -0.73
C ASN A 245 19.45 17.94 -1.43
N TRP A 246 18.32 17.23 -1.49
CA TRP A 246 17.07 17.77 -2.05
C TRP A 246 16.54 18.96 -1.25
N HIS A 247 16.56 18.90 0.08
CA HIS A 247 16.21 20.02 0.95
C HIS A 247 17.15 21.22 0.75
N ALA A 248 18.46 20.96 0.58
CA ALA A 248 19.46 21.99 0.30
C ALA A 248 19.45 22.51 -1.15
N GLY A 249 18.58 21.98 -2.02
CA GLY A 249 18.48 22.39 -3.43
C GLY A 249 19.62 21.88 -4.31
N ILE A 250 20.13 20.67 -4.04
CA ILE A 250 21.25 20.02 -4.75
C ILE A 250 20.75 18.71 -5.40
N PRO A 251 20.67 18.62 -6.75
CA PRO A 251 20.95 19.67 -7.73
C PRO A 251 19.84 20.73 -7.85
N GLU A 252 18.61 20.39 -7.45
CA GLU A 252 17.40 21.22 -7.51
C GLU A 252 16.57 20.97 -6.25
N TYR A 253 15.64 21.90 -5.94
CA TYR A 253 14.67 21.77 -4.85
C TYR A 253 13.62 20.70 -5.18
N ILE A 254 13.98 19.43 -4.95
CA ILE A 254 13.16 18.27 -5.28
C ILE A 254 12.32 17.89 -4.06
N LYS A 255 10.99 18.04 -4.16
CA LYS A 255 10.08 17.66 -3.08
C LYS A 255 9.77 16.15 -3.14
N PRO A 256 10.08 15.37 -2.09
CA PRO A 256 9.75 13.95 -2.04
C PRO A 256 8.35 13.69 -1.48
N TYR A 257 7.63 12.75 -2.08
CA TYR A 257 6.42 12.12 -1.55
C TYR A 257 6.77 10.65 -1.29
N LYS A 258 6.83 10.24 -0.02
CA LYS A 258 7.50 8.99 0.37
C LYS A 258 6.88 8.35 1.61
N ALA A 259 7.01 7.04 1.69
CA ALA A 259 6.86 6.29 2.94
C ALA A 259 8.01 5.27 3.07
N MET A 260 8.17 4.73 4.28
CA MET A 260 9.18 3.71 4.59
C MET A 260 8.49 2.37 4.91
N THR A 261 9.20 1.28 4.66
CA THR A 261 8.87 -0.04 5.18
C THR A 261 10.14 -0.77 5.63
N VAL A 262 9.99 -1.70 6.56
CA VAL A 262 11.06 -2.57 7.08
C VAL A 262 10.63 -4.02 7.00
N GLN A 263 11.59 -4.90 6.71
CA GLN A 263 11.44 -6.34 6.75
C GLN A 263 12.81 -6.99 6.93
N GLU A 264 13.01 -7.73 8.01
CA GLU A 264 14.29 -8.33 8.39
C GLU A 264 15.45 -7.29 8.42
N ASN A 265 16.44 -7.44 7.54
CA ASN A 265 17.57 -6.52 7.41
C ASN A 265 17.33 -5.38 6.41
N LYS A 266 16.17 -5.34 5.75
CA LYS A 266 15.86 -4.39 4.68
C LYS A 266 15.09 -3.20 5.23
N VAL A 267 15.56 -2.00 4.91
CA VAL A 267 14.85 -0.72 5.10
C VAL A 267 14.73 -0.05 3.75
N VAL A 268 13.49 0.23 3.34
CA VAL A 268 13.20 0.78 2.01
C VAL A 268 12.33 2.01 2.14
N PHE A 269 12.77 3.14 1.59
CA PHE A 269 11.90 4.28 1.27
C PHE A 269 11.48 4.17 -0.18
N MET A 270 10.21 4.39 -0.48
CA MET A 270 9.70 4.40 -1.85
C MET A 270 8.69 5.52 -2.03
N GLY A 271 8.61 6.04 -3.25
CA GLY A 271 7.63 7.04 -3.63
C GLY A 271 8.02 7.75 -4.92
N TYR A 272 7.65 9.02 -5.04
CA TYR A 272 7.94 9.84 -6.22
C TYR A 272 8.31 11.26 -5.79
N ASN A 273 8.75 12.08 -6.73
CA ASN A 273 9.18 13.45 -6.46
C ASN A 273 8.57 14.49 -7.40
N SER A 274 8.75 15.76 -7.07
CA SER A 274 8.25 16.90 -7.87
C SER A 274 8.85 17.03 -9.27
N ASN A 275 9.89 16.25 -9.60
CA ASN A 275 10.48 16.18 -10.94
C ASN A 275 9.88 15.04 -11.79
N ASN A 276 8.74 14.47 -11.36
CA ASN A 276 8.07 13.35 -12.01
C ASN A 276 8.96 12.10 -12.13
N GLU A 277 9.77 11.81 -11.10
CA GLU A 277 10.50 10.55 -11.01
C GLU A 277 9.93 9.68 -9.90
N ILE A 278 9.76 8.40 -10.19
CA ILE A 278 9.59 7.38 -9.15
C ILE A 278 10.96 7.01 -8.60
N PHE A 279 11.05 6.73 -7.30
CA PHE A 279 12.30 6.32 -6.68
C PHE A 279 12.11 5.26 -5.57
N ALA A 280 13.17 4.50 -5.33
CA ALA A 280 13.32 3.61 -4.20
C ALA A 280 14.72 3.78 -3.60
N LEU A 281 14.81 4.08 -2.30
CA LEU A 281 16.05 4.03 -1.53
C LEU A 281 16.08 2.77 -0.70
N LYS A 282 17.06 1.92 -0.95
CA LYS A 282 17.19 0.61 -0.32
C LYS A 282 18.44 0.55 0.56
N ASN A 283 18.28 0.00 1.76
CA ASN A 283 19.36 -0.42 2.65
C ASN A 283 19.11 -1.86 3.10
N GLU A 284 20.11 -2.74 3.02
CA GLU A 284 20.01 -4.15 3.44
C GLU A 284 20.87 -4.44 4.69
N ASN A 285 21.04 -3.43 5.53
CA ASN A 285 21.85 -3.52 6.73
C ASN A 285 21.13 -2.85 7.91
N TYR A 286 19.86 -3.20 8.11
CA TYR A 286 19.05 -2.79 9.26
C TYR A 286 18.93 -1.27 9.42
N GLY A 287 19.01 -0.52 8.32
CA GLY A 287 19.01 0.94 8.34
C GLY A 287 20.35 1.56 8.72
N GLU A 288 21.45 0.80 8.71
CA GLU A 288 22.81 1.28 8.98
C GLU A 288 23.64 1.39 7.68
N GLY A 289 24.48 2.42 7.56
CA GLY A 289 25.31 2.66 6.37
C GLY A 289 24.56 3.29 5.20
N GLU A 290 25.17 3.37 4.02
CA GLU A 290 24.57 4.11 2.89
C GLU A 290 23.26 3.49 2.38
N PHE A 291 22.35 4.35 1.91
CA PHE A 291 21.17 3.95 1.15
C PHE A 291 21.48 4.06 -0.34
N THR A 292 21.13 3.02 -1.10
CA THR A 292 21.26 3.05 -2.56
C THR A 292 19.95 3.54 -3.17
N CYS A 293 19.99 4.63 -3.94
CA CYS A 293 18.83 5.17 -4.63
C CYS A 293 18.74 4.63 -6.07
N TYR A 294 17.56 4.15 -6.42
CA TYR A 294 17.14 3.85 -7.77
C TYR A 294 16.02 4.82 -8.13
N SER A 295 16.08 5.42 -9.31
CA SER A 295 15.02 6.30 -9.79
C SER A 295 14.91 6.23 -11.30
N GLN A 296 13.72 6.59 -11.80
CA GLN A 296 13.51 6.81 -13.22
C GLN A 296 12.39 7.82 -13.47
N PRO A 297 12.42 8.56 -14.59
CA PRO A 297 11.31 9.40 -15.01
C PRO A 297 10.02 8.59 -15.16
N TRP A 298 8.91 9.20 -14.78
CA TRP A 298 7.60 8.57 -14.71
C TRP A 298 6.53 9.48 -15.31
N LEU A 299 6.69 9.73 -16.61
CA LEU A 299 5.87 10.63 -17.42
C LEU A 299 5.54 9.92 -18.74
N PHE A 300 4.25 9.86 -19.08
CA PHE A 300 3.76 9.12 -20.25
C PHE A 300 3.03 10.07 -21.20
N PRO A 301 3.67 10.51 -22.30
CA PRO A 301 2.99 11.30 -23.33
C PRO A 301 1.81 10.54 -23.91
N LEU A 302 0.70 11.23 -24.14
CA LEU A 302 -0.50 10.67 -24.77
C LEU A 302 -0.81 11.37 -26.10
N ASP A 303 -1.43 10.64 -27.02
CA ASP A 303 -1.99 11.22 -28.23
C ASP A 303 -3.32 11.91 -27.92
N ASN A 304 -3.42 13.20 -28.26
CA ASN A 304 -4.65 13.98 -28.07
C ASN A 304 -5.73 13.52 -29.09
N PRO A 305 -6.85 12.94 -28.65
CA PRO A 305 -7.82 12.33 -29.56
C PRO A 305 -8.64 13.39 -30.31
N GLN A 306 -9.19 13.00 -31.45
CA GLN A 306 -10.06 13.86 -32.27
C GLN A 306 -11.54 13.53 -32.06
N ASN A 307 -12.34 14.58 -31.95
CA ASN A 307 -13.79 14.54 -32.06
C ASN A 307 -14.22 14.21 -33.50
N LEU A 308 -15.49 13.81 -33.71
CA LEU A 308 -16.00 13.47 -35.05
C LEU A 308 -16.00 14.66 -36.03
N ASN A 309 -16.01 15.88 -35.51
CA ASN A 309 -15.93 17.11 -36.31
C ASN A 309 -14.48 17.48 -36.71
N GLY A 310 -13.48 16.73 -36.24
CA GLY A 310 -12.05 16.95 -36.48
C GLY A 310 -11.36 17.93 -35.52
N SER A 311 -12.05 18.48 -34.53
CA SER A 311 -11.40 19.22 -33.43
C SER A 311 -10.76 18.23 -32.44
N TYR A 312 -9.82 18.71 -31.64
CA TYR A 312 -9.16 17.91 -30.61
C TYR A 312 -9.92 17.97 -29.29
N LEU A 313 -9.69 16.99 -28.42
CA LEU A 313 -10.27 17.00 -27.07
C LEU A 313 -9.74 18.20 -26.26
N TYR A 314 -8.44 18.46 -26.34
CA TYR A 314 -7.80 19.64 -25.73
C TYR A 314 -7.21 20.52 -26.83
N GLU A 315 -7.72 21.74 -26.97
CA GLU A 315 -7.28 22.70 -27.97
C GLU A 315 -6.99 24.07 -27.35
N ASP A 316 -6.04 24.79 -27.95
CA ASP A 316 -5.78 26.19 -27.61
C ASP A 316 -6.89 27.12 -28.16
N ASP A 317 -6.82 28.42 -27.83
CA ASP A 317 -7.78 29.44 -28.32
C ASP A 317 -7.80 29.57 -29.85
N SER A 318 -6.80 29.02 -30.56
CA SER A 318 -6.68 28.99 -32.02
C SER A 318 -7.13 27.67 -32.65
N GLY A 319 -7.53 26.67 -31.85
CA GLY A 319 -7.95 25.34 -32.29
C GLY A 319 -6.78 24.39 -32.63
N ASN A 320 -5.55 24.67 -32.18
CA ASN A 320 -4.45 23.73 -32.32
C ASN A 320 -4.46 22.72 -31.16
N PRO A 321 -4.04 21.45 -31.38
CA PRO A 321 -3.96 20.46 -30.32
C PRO A 321 -2.94 20.85 -29.25
N LEU A 322 -3.35 20.74 -27.98
CA LEU A 322 -2.43 20.81 -26.85
C LEU A 322 -1.73 19.47 -26.64
N ASN A 323 -0.51 19.51 -26.09
CA ASN A 323 0.18 18.29 -25.65
C ASN A 323 -0.42 17.82 -24.33
N ILE A 324 -0.60 16.50 -24.23
CA ILE A 324 -1.12 15.86 -23.04
C ILE A 324 -0.24 14.70 -22.63
N ARG A 325 -0.28 14.36 -21.35
CA ARG A 325 0.52 13.30 -20.74
C ARG A 325 -0.12 12.82 -19.45
N GLN A 326 0.18 11.60 -19.06
CA GLN A 326 -0.10 11.09 -17.74
C GLN A 326 1.14 11.12 -16.85
N GLN A 327 0.93 11.45 -15.58
CA GLN A 327 1.95 11.42 -14.54
C GLN A 327 1.32 11.09 -13.20
N ILE A 328 2.13 10.80 -12.19
CA ILE A 328 1.64 10.52 -10.83
C ILE A 328 1.00 11.80 -10.27
N LEU A 329 -0.28 11.73 -9.93
CA LEU A 329 -1.05 12.78 -9.28
C LEU A 329 -1.60 12.20 -7.98
N HIS A 330 -0.81 12.35 -6.93
CA HIS A 330 -1.07 11.73 -5.65
C HIS A 330 -0.70 12.71 -4.51
N SER A 331 -1.23 12.52 -3.31
CA SER A 331 -0.82 13.30 -2.13
C SER A 331 0.31 12.58 -1.37
N LYS A 332 0.80 13.14 -0.26
CA LYS A 332 1.77 12.42 0.59
C LYS A 332 1.15 11.30 1.43
N ASN A 333 -0.17 11.12 1.42
CA ASN A 333 -0.89 10.18 2.29
C ASN A 333 -0.94 8.77 1.67
N MET A 334 0.14 8.03 1.83
CA MET A 334 0.38 6.68 1.31
C MET A 334 1.22 5.87 2.27
N ASN A 335 1.05 4.56 2.27
CA ASN A 335 2.01 3.65 2.89
C ASN A 335 2.73 2.83 1.82
N VAL A 336 3.85 2.23 2.24
CA VAL A 336 4.66 1.31 1.43
C VAL A 336 4.72 -0.02 2.19
N VAL A 337 4.60 -1.13 1.48
CA VAL A 337 4.67 -2.48 2.06
C VAL A 337 5.54 -3.40 1.21
N PHE A 338 6.06 -4.46 1.83
CA PHE A 338 6.63 -5.57 1.08
C PHE A 338 5.52 -6.40 0.43
N THR A 339 5.77 -6.82 -0.81
CA THR A 339 4.86 -7.59 -1.67
C THR A 339 5.63 -8.71 -2.38
N ASP A 340 4.92 -9.63 -3.04
CA ASP A 340 5.45 -10.86 -3.64
C ASP A 340 6.50 -11.58 -2.74
N CYS A 341 6.08 -12.01 -1.55
CA CYS A 341 6.96 -12.70 -0.59
C CYS A 341 8.26 -11.94 -0.28
N ASP A 342 8.16 -10.64 -0.04
CA ASP A 342 9.26 -9.72 0.28
C ASP A 342 10.32 -9.57 -0.82
N SER A 343 9.95 -9.90 -2.06
CA SER A 343 10.78 -9.68 -3.24
C SER A 343 10.52 -8.32 -3.91
N GLU A 344 9.34 -7.75 -3.70
CA GLU A 344 8.95 -6.44 -4.16
C GLU A 344 8.59 -5.53 -2.99
N VAL A 345 8.60 -4.21 -3.26
CA VAL A 345 8.04 -3.20 -2.39
C VAL A 345 7.04 -2.40 -3.21
N SER A 346 5.84 -2.17 -2.68
CA SER A 346 4.77 -1.52 -3.43
C SER A 346 4.06 -0.44 -2.62
N PHE A 347 3.49 0.53 -3.35
CA PHE A 347 2.52 1.48 -2.81
C PHE A 347 1.34 1.67 -3.75
N LEU A 348 0.21 2.08 -3.18
CA LEU A 348 -0.96 2.53 -3.92
C LEU A 348 -0.85 4.03 -4.18
N GLY A 349 -0.96 4.42 -5.45
CA GLY A 349 -0.96 5.81 -5.90
C GLY A 349 -2.04 6.04 -6.95
N ALA A 350 -1.97 7.16 -7.65
CA ALA A 350 -2.79 7.41 -8.82
C ALA A 350 -2.03 8.18 -9.89
N MET A 351 -2.42 8.01 -11.14
CA MET A 351 -1.99 8.87 -12.24
C MET A 351 -3.17 9.60 -12.85
N GLY A 352 -2.92 10.81 -13.34
CA GLY A 352 -3.91 11.52 -14.12
C GLY A 352 -3.29 12.36 -15.23
N ILE A 353 -4.17 13.03 -15.97
CA ILE A 353 -3.80 13.76 -17.19
C ILE A 353 -3.41 15.20 -16.86
N THR A 354 -2.29 15.62 -17.44
CA THR A 354 -1.84 17.01 -17.42
C THR A 354 -1.72 17.54 -18.84
N ILE A 355 -2.07 18.80 -19.02
CA ILE A 355 -2.12 19.49 -20.31
C ILE A 355 -1.07 20.59 -20.29
N ASP A 356 -0.26 20.65 -21.34
CA ASP A 356 0.68 21.75 -21.53
C ASP A 356 -0.07 22.93 -22.15
N ASP A 357 -0.18 24.06 -21.44
CA ASP A 357 -0.79 25.27 -21.99
C ASP A 357 0.21 26.12 -22.80
N GLU A 358 -0.30 27.13 -23.53
CA GLU A 358 0.52 28.05 -24.34
C GLU A 358 1.53 28.89 -23.52
N ALA A 359 1.34 29.00 -22.20
CA ALA A 359 2.17 29.78 -21.29
C ALA A 359 3.26 28.93 -20.59
N GLY A 360 3.27 27.62 -20.81
CA GLY A 360 4.17 26.66 -20.17
C GLY A 360 3.76 26.29 -18.74
N TYR A 361 2.51 26.55 -18.35
CA TYR A 361 1.91 26.03 -17.13
C TYR A 361 1.23 24.68 -17.42
N PHE A 362 1.24 23.81 -16.40
CA PHE A 362 0.54 22.52 -16.45
C PHE A 362 -0.84 22.70 -15.85
N ASP A 363 -1.88 22.53 -16.67
CA ASP A 363 -3.23 22.40 -16.16
C ASP A 363 -3.52 20.92 -15.88
N LEU A 364 -4.14 20.66 -14.73
CA LEU A 364 -4.49 19.31 -14.29
C LEU A 364 -5.93 19.05 -14.72
N ASP A 365 -6.16 17.98 -15.49
CA ASP A 365 -7.54 17.52 -15.70
C ASP A 365 -8.00 16.73 -14.49
N TRP A 366 -8.60 17.45 -13.54
CA TRP A 366 -9.18 16.91 -12.31
C TRP A 366 -10.36 15.95 -12.55
N ASN A 367 -10.74 15.65 -13.79
CA ASN A 367 -11.74 14.64 -14.11
C ASN A 367 -11.16 13.24 -14.36
N GLN A 368 -9.83 13.09 -14.36
CA GLN A 368 -9.18 11.89 -14.87
C GLN A 368 -8.01 11.47 -14.00
N ILE A 369 -8.29 10.86 -12.84
CA ILE A 369 -7.26 10.36 -11.93
C ILE A 369 -7.59 8.92 -11.56
N TYR A 370 -6.67 8.01 -11.80
CA TYR A 370 -6.90 6.57 -11.76
C TYR A 370 -5.95 5.91 -10.77
N PRO A 371 -6.47 5.09 -9.83
CA PRO A 371 -5.62 4.38 -8.88
C PRO A 371 -4.69 3.40 -9.63
N LYS A 372 -3.47 3.25 -9.12
CA LYS A 372 -2.46 2.32 -9.64
C LYS A 372 -1.59 1.79 -8.51
N ILE A 373 -1.12 0.57 -8.66
CA ILE A 373 -0.07 0.02 -7.79
C ILE A 373 1.26 0.26 -8.45
N PHE A 374 2.20 0.82 -7.70
CA PHE A 374 3.59 0.96 -8.14
C PHE A 374 4.45 0.00 -7.34
N SER A 375 5.28 -0.78 -8.03
CA SER A 375 6.17 -1.78 -7.43
C SER A 375 7.63 -1.52 -7.80
N PHE A 376 8.52 -1.95 -6.92
CA PHE A 376 9.96 -2.00 -7.13
C PHE A 376 10.50 -3.39 -6.76
N ASP A 377 11.05 -4.11 -7.73
CA ASP A 377 11.67 -5.42 -7.50
C ASP A 377 13.05 -5.24 -6.87
N LEU A 378 13.24 -5.81 -5.69
CA LEU A 378 14.44 -5.64 -4.87
C LEU A 378 15.67 -6.40 -5.42
N TYR A 379 15.49 -7.30 -6.38
CA TYR A 379 16.53 -8.11 -7.01
C TYR A 379 16.95 -7.58 -8.38
N THR A 380 15.99 -7.22 -9.23
CA THR A 380 16.25 -6.65 -10.57
C THR A 380 16.52 -5.15 -10.50
N ASN A 381 15.97 -4.46 -9.48
CA ASN A 381 15.93 -3.01 -9.33
C ASN A 381 15.14 -2.32 -10.46
N GLU A 382 14.09 -2.98 -10.93
CA GLU A 382 13.17 -2.47 -11.94
C GLU A 382 11.88 -2.02 -11.25
N PHE A 383 11.29 -0.93 -11.73
CA PHE A 383 9.95 -0.53 -11.32
C PHE A 383 8.93 -1.05 -12.31
N SER A 384 7.74 -1.37 -11.80
CA SER A 384 6.55 -1.70 -12.56
C SER A 384 5.36 -0.95 -11.99
N PHE A 385 4.28 -0.90 -12.75
CA PHE A 385 2.99 -0.48 -12.25
C PHE A 385 1.90 -1.36 -12.79
N TYR A 386 0.77 -1.34 -12.10
CA TYR A 386 -0.44 -2.04 -12.49
C TYR A 386 -1.58 -1.05 -12.39
N ASP A 387 -2.36 -0.94 -13.47
CA ASP A 387 -3.60 -0.20 -13.42
C ASP A 387 -4.54 -0.82 -12.37
N LEU A 388 -5.38 -0.02 -11.75
CA LEU A 388 -6.45 -0.53 -10.91
C LEU A 388 -7.76 0.00 -11.47
N TYR A 389 -8.75 -0.89 -11.55
CA TYR A 389 -10.14 -0.56 -11.80
C TYR A 389 -10.36 0.50 -12.90
N ILE A 390 -10.44 0.04 -14.15
CA ILE A 390 -11.37 0.56 -15.15
C ILE A 390 -11.83 -0.63 -15.99
N LYS A 391 -13.14 -0.81 -16.10
CA LYS A 391 -13.71 -1.90 -16.87
C LYS A 391 -13.28 -1.80 -18.33
N GLY A 392 -12.47 -2.76 -18.78
CA GLY A 392 -11.95 -2.83 -20.14
C GLY A 392 -10.44 -2.65 -20.24
N ALA A 393 -9.80 -1.99 -19.26
CA ALA A 393 -8.36 -1.79 -19.24
C ALA A 393 -7.59 -3.12 -19.16
N ASN A 394 -6.49 -3.24 -19.90
CA ASN A 394 -5.62 -4.41 -19.84
C ASN A 394 -4.74 -4.35 -18.58
N PRO A 395 -4.84 -5.35 -17.69
CA PRO A 395 -4.13 -5.31 -16.43
C PRO A 395 -2.62 -5.49 -16.48
N SER A 396 -2.12 -5.83 -17.66
CA SER A 396 -0.76 -6.30 -17.88
C SER A 396 0.00 -5.52 -18.93
N ASP A 397 -0.53 -4.36 -19.36
CA ASP A 397 0.19 -3.51 -20.31
C ASP A 397 1.34 -2.77 -19.62
N ASP A 398 2.40 -2.55 -20.38
CA ASP A 398 3.56 -1.75 -19.97
C ASP A 398 3.30 -0.24 -20.17
N ASN A 399 2.14 0.13 -20.72
CA ASN A 399 1.67 1.51 -20.85
C ASN A 399 0.44 1.73 -19.96
N PRO A 400 0.28 2.94 -19.41
CA PRO A 400 -0.89 3.23 -18.60
C PRO A 400 -2.13 3.30 -19.47
N MET A 401 -3.25 2.80 -18.96
CA MET A 401 -4.54 2.85 -19.62
C MET A 401 -4.88 4.26 -20.15
N VAL A 402 -5.40 4.28 -21.38
CA VAL A 402 -5.87 5.48 -22.08
C VAL A 402 -7.39 5.63 -21.90
N PRO A 403 -7.90 6.70 -21.28
CA PRO A 403 -9.32 6.78 -20.87
C PRO A 403 -10.37 6.74 -21.98
N TRP A 404 -9.98 7.05 -23.21
CA TRP A 404 -10.85 7.04 -24.39
C TRP A 404 -10.60 5.86 -25.33
N ASP A 405 -9.63 4.99 -25.01
CA ASP A 405 -9.23 3.82 -25.79
C ASP A 405 -8.90 2.68 -24.81
N LEU A 406 -9.94 2.16 -24.15
CA LEU A 406 -9.81 1.13 -23.13
C LEU A 406 -9.49 -0.25 -23.73
N ASN A 407 -9.82 -0.45 -25.01
CA ASN A 407 -9.59 -1.70 -25.72
C ASN A 407 -8.19 -1.76 -26.38
N GLU A 408 -7.43 -0.66 -26.32
CA GLU A 408 -6.06 -0.50 -26.83
C GLU A 408 -5.92 -0.74 -28.34
N ASP A 409 -6.96 -0.43 -29.13
CA ASP A 409 -6.95 -0.58 -30.60
C ASP A 409 -6.43 0.67 -31.34
N GLY A 410 -6.12 1.74 -30.60
CA GLY A 410 -5.63 3.01 -31.11
C GLY A 410 -6.74 3.94 -31.59
N LEU A 411 -8.01 3.62 -31.34
CA LEU A 411 -9.18 4.41 -31.72
C LEU A 411 -9.97 4.84 -30.49
N VAL A 412 -10.70 5.94 -30.63
CA VAL A 412 -11.65 6.36 -29.61
C VAL A 412 -12.81 5.37 -29.55
N ASP A 413 -13.07 4.84 -28.35
CA ASP A 413 -14.12 3.86 -28.09
C ASP A 413 -15.53 4.41 -28.35
N SER A 414 -15.79 5.66 -27.97
CA SER A 414 -17.14 6.22 -27.98
C SER A 414 -17.17 7.74 -28.09
N PHE A 415 -18.33 8.26 -28.54
CA PHE A 415 -18.59 9.69 -28.68
C PHE A 415 -19.99 10.02 -28.14
N ASP A 416 -20.16 11.24 -27.61
CA ASP A 416 -21.43 11.76 -27.14
C ASP A 416 -22.38 12.13 -28.30
N ALA A 417 -23.59 12.60 -27.96
CA ALA A 417 -24.60 13.00 -28.96
C ALA A 417 -24.16 14.19 -29.84
N ASN A 418 -23.17 14.96 -29.43
CA ASN A 418 -22.60 16.09 -30.16
C ASN A 418 -21.37 15.67 -31.00
N GLY A 419 -20.94 14.41 -30.89
CA GLY A 419 -19.75 13.88 -31.56
C GLY A 419 -18.45 14.24 -30.84
N MET A 420 -18.52 14.61 -29.57
CA MET A 420 -17.37 14.82 -28.69
C MET A 420 -16.89 13.47 -28.14
N VAL A 421 -15.58 13.28 -28.01
CA VAL A 421 -14.99 12.07 -27.42
C VAL A 421 -15.62 11.83 -26.04
N THR A 422 -15.94 10.58 -25.72
CA THR A 422 -16.28 10.16 -24.36
C THR A 422 -15.17 9.29 -23.80
N TRP A 423 -14.97 9.37 -22.49
CA TRP A 423 -13.87 8.71 -21.79
C TRP A 423 -14.32 8.18 -20.42
N ALA A 424 -13.58 7.20 -19.91
CA ALA A 424 -13.76 6.67 -18.55
C ALA A 424 -13.49 7.77 -17.51
N GLN A 425 -14.24 7.77 -16.41
CA GLN A 425 -14.07 8.74 -15.32
C GLN A 425 -13.73 8.02 -14.02
N SER A 426 -12.93 8.69 -13.18
CA SER A 426 -12.53 8.23 -11.85
C SER A 426 -12.12 9.44 -11.01
N TYR A 427 -12.39 9.38 -9.70
CA TYR A 427 -12.03 10.45 -8.78
C TYR A 427 -11.69 9.92 -7.38
N PRO A 428 -10.51 9.30 -7.21
CA PRO A 428 -10.10 8.59 -6.00
C PRO A 428 -9.50 9.55 -4.97
N TYR A 429 -10.29 10.54 -4.58
CA TYR A 429 -9.93 11.58 -3.62
C TYR A 429 -10.98 11.68 -2.52
N ILE A 430 -10.57 12.17 -1.34
CA ILE A 430 -11.45 12.26 -0.18
C ILE A 430 -12.56 13.30 -0.34
N HIS A 431 -12.32 14.34 -1.14
CA HIS A 431 -13.25 15.45 -1.30
C HIS A 431 -13.11 16.08 -2.69
N PHE A 432 -14.15 16.79 -3.14
CA PHE A 432 -14.15 17.61 -4.35
C PHE A 432 -14.50 19.06 -4.01
N ASP A 433 -13.60 20.01 -4.30
CA ASP A 433 -13.90 21.45 -4.30
C ASP A 433 -13.27 22.09 -5.53
N GLU A 434 -14.09 22.78 -6.32
CA GLU A 434 -13.66 23.53 -7.51
C GLU A 434 -12.70 24.69 -7.19
N ASN A 435 -12.61 25.10 -5.91
CA ASN A 435 -11.77 26.20 -5.44
C ASN A 435 -10.52 25.75 -4.67
N LEU A 436 -10.37 24.47 -4.33
CA LEU A 436 -9.20 23.94 -3.62
C LEU A 436 -8.26 23.22 -4.60
N ILE A 437 -7.01 23.68 -4.61
CA ILE A 437 -5.93 23.10 -5.41
C ILE A 437 -5.38 21.81 -4.75
N ASP A 438 -5.65 21.60 -3.46
CA ASP A 438 -5.14 20.47 -2.68
C ASP A 438 -6.23 19.42 -2.45
N VAL A 439 -6.50 18.63 -3.48
CA VAL A 439 -7.34 17.44 -3.33
C VAL A 439 -6.50 16.36 -2.63
N TYR A 440 -6.97 15.84 -1.49
CA TYR A 440 -6.23 14.85 -0.69
C TYR A 440 -6.65 13.43 -1.05
N THR A 441 -5.69 12.60 -1.44
CA THR A 441 -5.86 11.15 -1.49
C THR A 441 -5.63 10.57 -0.10
N ASN A 442 -6.16 9.37 0.16
CA ASN A 442 -5.75 8.55 1.29
C ASN A 442 -5.64 7.11 0.81
N PHE A 443 -4.52 6.80 0.16
CA PHE A 443 -4.28 5.48 -0.42
C PHE A 443 -3.57 4.59 0.58
N LYS A 444 -4.07 3.36 0.73
CA LYS A 444 -3.47 2.37 1.62
C LYS A 444 -3.43 1.00 0.96
N ILE A 445 -2.33 0.27 1.16
CA ILE A 445 -2.15 -1.11 0.73
C ILE A 445 -1.82 -1.99 1.93
N THR A 446 -2.47 -3.14 2.11
CA THR A 446 -2.18 -4.06 3.21
C THR A 446 -0.94 -4.90 2.93
N LYS A 447 -0.23 -5.31 3.98
CA LYS A 447 0.75 -6.40 3.89
C LYS A 447 0.00 -7.71 3.56
N SER A 448 0.65 -8.55 2.76
CA SER A 448 0.24 -9.94 2.60
C SER A 448 0.84 -10.76 3.74
N ILE A 449 0.06 -11.68 4.31
CA ILE A 449 0.61 -12.82 5.04
C ILE A 449 0.70 -13.94 4.00
N SER A 450 1.92 -14.25 3.54
CA SER A 450 2.10 -15.18 2.43
C SER A 450 1.39 -16.51 2.69
N SER A 451 0.51 -16.91 1.78
CA SER A 451 0.39 -18.33 1.48
C SER A 451 1.62 -18.73 0.66
N ALA A 452 2.08 -19.98 0.74
CA ALA A 452 3.32 -20.43 0.07
C ALA A 452 3.30 -20.37 -1.49
N TRP A 453 2.32 -19.71 -2.11
CA TRP A 453 2.00 -19.81 -3.54
C TRP A 453 1.71 -18.47 -4.23
N GLU A 454 1.19 -17.47 -3.50
CA GLU A 454 0.82 -16.13 -3.99
C GLU A 454 0.61 -15.19 -2.80
N SER A 455 0.88 -13.90 -3.00
CA SER A 455 0.65 -12.85 -2.00
C SER A 455 -0.56 -12.01 -2.40
N TRP A 456 -1.63 -12.09 -1.60
CA TRP A 456 -2.81 -11.26 -1.74
C TRP A 456 -2.65 -9.99 -0.91
N HIS A 457 -2.98 -8.87 -1.52
CA HIS A 457 -3.01 -7.57 -0.89
C HIS A 457 -4.38 -6.95 -1.11
N LEU A 458 -4.82 -6.14 -0.16
CA LEU A 458 -5.98 -5.29 -0.33
C LEU A 458 -5.51 -3.85 -0.42
N VAL A 459 -6.03 -3.16 -1.42
CA VAL A 459 -5.84 -1.72 -1.59
C VAL A 459 -7.14 -1.02 -1.23
N VAL A 460 -7.03 0.05 -0.45
CA VAL A 460 -8.17 0.80 0.08
C VAL A 460 -7.98 2.28 -0.17
N TRP A 461 -9.05 2.94 -0.61
CA TRP A 461 -9.08 4.38 -0.85
C TRP A 461 -10.45 4.99 -0.66
N GLN A 462 -10.49 6.32 -0.62
CA GLN A 462 -11.73 7.07 -0.69
C GLN A 462 -12.03 7.45 -2.14
N ASP A 463 -13.17 7.01 -2.68
CA ASP A 463 -13.67 7.40 -3.98
C ASP A 463 -14.86 8.35 -3.86
N CYS A 464 -14.79 9.46 -4.60
CA CYS A 464 -15.80 10.51 -4.53
C CYS A 464 -16.30 10.90 -5.92
N LEU A 465 -16.17 10.03 -6.93
CA LEU A 465 -16.66 10.31 -8.28
C LEU A 465 -18.16 10.63 -8.28
N LYS A 466 -18.98 9.80 -7.62
CA LYS A 466 -20.44 10.00 -7.57
C LYS A 466 -20.82 11.30 -6.86
N ALA A 467 -20.15 11.61 -5.75
CA ALA A 467 -20.35 12.86 -5.00
C ALA A 467 -19.98 14.10 -5.83
N LYS A 468 -18.88 14.04 -6.59
CA LYS A 468 -18.50 15.08 -7.54
C LYS A 468 -19.52 15.25 -8.67
N LEU A 469 -20.02 14.16 -9.25
CA LEU A 469 -21.06 14.23 -10.29
C LEU A 469 -22.36 14.84 -9.74
N ALA A 470 -22.69 14.53 -8.48
CA ALA A 470 -23.81 15.14 -7.78
C ALA A 470 -23.63 16.65 -7.59
N SER A 471 -22.45 17.10 -7.15
CA SER A 471 -22.15 18.53 -6.95
C SER A 471 -22.17 19.32 -8.26
N GLN A 472 -21.87 18.65 -9.39
CA GLN A 472 -21.96 19.20 -10.74
C GLN A 472 -23.37 19.12 -11.35
N TYR A 473 -24.38 18.69 -10.58
CA TYR A 473 -25.78 18.54 -11.01
C TYR A 473 -25.95 17.60 -12.21
N VAL A 474 -25.12 16.56 -12.31
CA VAL A 474 -25.26 15.55 -13.36
C VAL A 474 -26.53 14.74 -13.09
N PRO A 475 -27.49 14.67 -14.04
CA PRO A 475 -28.74 13.96 -13.82
C PRO A 475 -28.54 12.48 -13.45
N GLY A 476 -29.21 12.02 -12.40
CA GLY A 476 -29.10 10.65 -11.87
C GLY A 476 -28.16 10.50 -10.68
N TYR A 477 -27.39 11.54 -10.34
CA TYR A 477 -26.47 11.54 -9.20
C TYR A 477 -26.96 12.38 -8.01
N GLU A 478 -28.19 12.89 -8.03
CA GLU A 478 -28.68 13.84 -7.03
C GLU A 478 -28.64 13.33 -5.57
N GLU A 479 -28.71 12.01 -5.37
CA GLU A 479 -28.68 11.36 -4.05
C GLU A 479 -27.26 11.06 -3.54
N TRP A 480 -26.21 11.49 -4.25
CA TRP A 480 -24.82 11.12 -3.97
C TRP A 480 -23.96 12.25 -3.38
N LEU A 481 -24.52 13.45 -3.16
CA LEU A 481 -23.74 14.65 -2.79
C LEU A 481 -22.89 14.45 -1.53
N ASP A 482 -23.45 13.82 -0.50
CA ASP A 482 -22.80 13.58 0.80
C ASP A 482 -22.57 12.08 1.04
N VAL A 483 -22.28 11.33 -0.04
CA VAL A 483 -22.15 9.87 -0.02
C VAL A 483 -20.79 9.48 -0.60
N PRO A 484 -19.69 9.75 0.14
CA PRO A 484 -18.37 9.28 -0.26
C PRO A 484 -18.29 7.75 -0.14
N GLU A 485 -17.41 7.13 -0.93
CA GLU A 485 -17.33 5.67 -1.03
C GLU A 485 -15.98 5.17 -0.53
N ILE A 486 -15.99 4.20 0.40
CA ILE A 486 -14.80 3.42 0.70
C ILE A 486 -14.65 2.39 -0.41
N ALA A 487 -13.58 2.49 -1.18
CA ALA A 487 -13.26 1.56 -2.25
C ALA A 487 -12.21 0.55 -1.80
N ILE A 488 -12.46 -0.74 -2.05
CA ILE A 488 -11.58 -1.86 -1.67
C ILE A 488 -11.36 -2.75 -2.87
N CYS A 489 -10.11 -2.99 -3.25
CA CYS A 489 -9.77 -3.92 -4.34
C CYS A 489 -8.74 -4.94 -3.87
N ALA A 490 -8.93 -6.20 -4.25
CA ALA A 490 -7.96 -7.27 -4.04
C ALA A 490 -6.97 -7.30 -5.19
N TYR A 491 -5.68 -7.45 -4.88
CA TYR A 491 -4.58 -7.51 -5.84
C TYR A 491 -3.68 -8.71 -5.52
N SER A 492 -3.27 -9.42 -6.57
CA SER A 492 -2.17 -10.35 -6.51
C SER A 492 -1.10 -9.98 -7.54
N GLY A 493 0.17 -9.94 -7.13
CA GLY A 493 1.31 -9.53 -7.97
C GLY A 493 1.61 -10.40 -9.19
N PHE A 494 0.70 -11.32 -9.54
CA PHE A 494 0.79 -12.25 -10.65
C PHE A 494 -0.27 -12.04 -11.74
N LEU A 495 -0.82 -10.81 -11.88
CA LEU A 495 -1.67 -10.34 -13.00
C LEU A 495 -3.20 -10.33 -12.75
N SER A 496 -3.66 -10.28 -11.50
CA SER A 496 -5.10 -10.15 -11.25
C SER A 496 -5.45 -9.17 -10.14
N TRP A 497 -6.52 -8.42 -10.39
CA TRP A 497 -7.20 -7.62 -9.39
C TRP A 497 -8.72 -7.80 -9.49
N SER A 498 -9.41 -7.44 -8.42
CA SER A 498 -10.87 -7.46 -8.34
C SER A 498 -11.49 -6.18 -8.88
N ASP A 499 -12.77 -6.22 -9.28
CA ASP A 499 -13.52 -4.96 -9.32
C ASP A 499 -13.64 -4.46 -7.87
N PRO A 500 -13.67 -3.14 -7.63
CA PRO A 500 -13.72 -2.63 -6.27
C PRO A 500 -15.06 -2.95 -5.62
N ILE A 501 -15.01 -3.31 -4.34
CA ILE A 501 -16.14 -3.12 -3.44
C ILE A 501 -16.24 -1.62 -3.17
N PHE A 502 -17.41 -1.04 -3.35
CA PHE A 502 -17.74 0.31 -2.88
C PHE A 502 -18.68 0.20 -1.68
N LEU A 503 -18.24 0.70 -0.52
CA LEU A 503 -19.05 0.78 0.69
C LEU A 503 -19.50 2.23 0.90
N ASN A 504 -20.80 2.46 1.01
CA ASN A 504 -21.39 3.79 1.11
C ASN A 504 -22.77 3.76 1.78
N SER A 505 -23.29 4.93 2.19
CA SER A 505 -24.53 5.02 2.96
C SER A 505 -25.82 4.76 2.17
N ASN A 506 -25.77 4.75 0.84
CA ASN A 506 -26.92 4.47 -0.02
C ASN A 506 -27.08 2.98 -0.34
N GLU A 507 -25.96 2.28 -0.55
CA GLU A 507 -25.93 0.90 -1.07
C GLU A 507 -25.48 -0.12 -0.01
N THR A 508 -24.89 0.32 1.10
CA THR A 508 -24.44 -0.54 2.20
C THR A 508 -25.30 -0.29 3.46
N PRO A 509 -26.26 -1.18 3.79
CA PRO A 509 -27.18 -0.99 4.92
C PRO A 509 -26.51 -0.73 6.27
N GLU A 510 -25.33 -1.33 6.50
CA GLU A 510 -24.53 -1.21 7.72
C GLU A 510 -23.92 0.19 7.87
N LEU A 511 -23.80 0.95 6.78
CA LEU A 511 -23.33 2.34 6.75
C LEU A 511 -24.47 3.35 6.57
N ALA A 512 -25.73 2.92 6.71
CA ALA A 512 -26.88 3.78 6.45
C ALA A 512 -26.86 5.06 7.30
N GLY A 513 -26.83 6.22 6.61
CA GLY A 513 -26.79 7.53 7.24
C GLY A 513 -25.40 8.02 7.67
N MET A 514 -24.34 7.23 7.46
CA MET A 514 -22.96 7.64 7.73
C MET A 514 -22.36 8.43 6.56
N ILE A 515 -21.29 9.18 6.86
CA ILE A 515 -20.42 9.86 5.89
C ILE A 515 -19.00 9.36 6.11
N PRO A 516 -18.65 8.17 5.57
CA PRO A 516 -17.35 7.56 5.83
C PRO A 516 -16.23 8.29 5.08
N SER A 517 -15.30 8.86 5.84
CA SER A 517 -14.13 9.61 5.36
C SER A 517 -12.85 9.16 6.05
N PHE A 518 -11.69 9.48 5.46
CA PHE A 518 -10.37 9.13 6.00
C PHE A 518 -10.23 7.67 6.41
N VAL A 519 -10.50 6.74 5.49
CA VAL A 519 -10.42 5.29 5.75
C VAL A 519 -8.98 4.76 5.85
N TYR A 520 -8.72 3.89 6.82
CA TYR A 520 -7.46 3.18 7.03
C TYR A 520 -7.71 1.68 7.19
N PRO A 521 -7.09 0.83 6.36
CA PRO A 521 -7.15 -0.61 6.54
C PRO A 521 -6.18 -1.09 7.62
N GLY A 522 -6.47 -2.25 8.19
CA GLY A 522 -5.55 -3.07 8.97
C GLY A 522 -4.22 -3.27 8.25
N ASP A 523 -3.13 -3.46 9.02
CA ASP A 523 -1.80 -3.60 8.43
C ASP A 523 -1.61 -4.84 7.56
N LYS A 524 -2.40 -5.87 7.79
CA LYS A 524 -2.37 -7.15 7.08
C LYS A 524 -3.78 -7.75 6.99
N ILE A 525 -3.93 -8.73 6.09
CA ILE A 525 -5.13 -9.56 5.96
C ILE A 525 -5.01 -10.73 6.95
N GLU A 526 -6.05 -10.99 7.74
CA GLU A 526 -6.14 -12.22 8.53
C GLU A 526 -6.80 -13.31 7.68
N PHE A 527 -6.02 -14.21 7.11
CA PHE A 527 -6.54 -15.25 6.22
C PHE A 527 -7.30 -16.34 6.99
N PHE A 528 -8.54 -16.59 6.57
CA PHE A 528 -9.29 -17.78 6.95
C PHE A 528 -8.87 -18.98 6.09
N ASP A 529 -8.69 -18.73 4.80
CA ASP A 529 -8.08 -19.65 3.84
C ASP A 529 -7.34 -18.88 2.74
N TYR A 530 -7.04 -19.51 1.62
CA TYR A 530 -6.23 -18.91 0.56
C TYR A 530 -6.92 -17.73 -0.15
N TYR A 531 -8.24 -17.80 -0.34
CA TYR A 531 -9.00 -16.80 -1.10
C TYR A 531 -9.95 -16.02 -0.20
N HIS A 532 -9.83 -16.16 1.11
CA HIS A 532 -10.80 -15.62 2.05
C HIS A 532 -10.09 -15.08 3.28
N GLY A 533 -10.41 -13.87 3.69
CA GLY A 533 -9.78 -13.28 4.85
C GLY A 533 -10.47 -12.04 5.37
N LYS A 534 -10.15 -11.73 6.62
CA LYS A 534 -10.67 -10.56 7.32
C LYS A 534 -9.84 -9.32 7.02
N LEU A 535 -10.53 -8.24 6.67
CA LEU A 535 -10.00 -6.88 6.58
C LEU A 535 -10.59 -6.04 7.71
N HIS A 536 -9.72 -5.41 8.51
CA HIS A 536 -10.15 -4.40 9.47
C HIS A 536 -10.14 -3.01 8.84
N LEU A 537 -11.08 -2.16 9.24
CA LEU A 537 -11.21 -0.78 8.81
C LEU A 537 -11.34 0.15 10.01
N PHE A 538 -10.65 1.27 9.94
CA PHE A 538 -10.81 2.43 10.82
C PHE A 538 -11.13 3.64 9.96
N PHE A 539 -12.18 4.40 10.28
CA PHE A 539 -12.59 5.56 9.50
C PHE A 539 -13.32 6.59 10.37
N LEU A 540 -13.46 7.80 9.85
CA LEU A 540 -14.27 8.86 10.45
C LEU A 540 -15.65 8.87 9.80
N ASP A 541 -16.70 8.73 10.60
CA ASP A 541 -18.06 9.08 10.20
C ASP A 541 -18.28 10.58 10.45
N GLU A 542 -18.20 11.38 9.38
CA GLU A 542 -18.29 12.84 9.46
C GLU A 542 -19.72 13.32 9.73
N ASN A 543 -19.85 14.40 10.50
CA ASN A 543 -21.16 15.05 10.68
C ASN A 543 -21.64 15.82 9.44
N TYR A 544 -20.69 16.30 8.63
CA TYR A 544 -20.95 17.04 7.40
C TYR A 544 -19.88 16.67 6.38
N TYR A 545 -20.30 16.25 5.19
CA TYR A 545 -19.37 15.81 4.17
C TYR A 545 -18.59 16.99 3.59
N GLY A 546 -17.28 16.80 3.54
CA GLY A 546 -16.36 17.69 2.89
C GLY A 546 -15.78 18.72 3.84
N PRO A 547 -14.44 18.84 3.92
CA PRO A 547 -13.83 19.95 4.60
C PRO A 547 -14.26 21.21 3.85
N ASN A 548 -15.01 22.09 4.51
CA ASN A 548 -15.05 23.48 4.08
C ASN A 548 -13.63 24.02 4.31
N GLY A 549 -12.74 23.81 3.33
CA GLY A 549 -11.29 24.00 3.38
C GLY A 549 -10.85 25.46 3.46
N TYR A 550 -11.63 26.28 4.13
CA TYR A 550 -11.26 27.64 4.50
C TYR A 550 -11.70 27.92 5.94
N TYR A 551 -10.71 27.94 6.82
CA TYR A 551 -10.78 28.71 8.06
C TYR A 551 -11.44 30.07 7.76
N PRO A 552 -12.55 30.47 8.42
CA PRO A 552 -12.91 30.14 9.80
C PRO A 552 -14.37 29.64 9.92
N TRP A 553 -14.64 28.36 9.63
CA TRP A 553 -15.90 27.70 9.95
C TRP A 553 -15.65 26.41 10.73
N PRO A 554 -16.56 26.00 11.63
CA PRO A 554 -16.23 25.07 12.69
C PRO A 554 -15.97 23.67 12.13
N MET A 555 -14.91 23.03 12.65
CA MET A 555 -14.72 21.58 12.55
C MET A 555 -15.93 20.94 13.21
N ASP A 556 -16.86 20.38 12.44
CA ASP A 556 -18.10 19.84 12.98
C ASP A 556 -17.90 18.48 13.65
N GLY A 557 -16.72 17.89 13.45
CA GLY A 557 -16.34 16.65 14.08
C GLY A 557 -17.03 15.46 13.44
N GLY A 558 -17.02 14.36 14.16
CA GLY A 558 -17.64 13.12 13.72
C GLY A 558 -17.47 12.04 14.77
N ILE A 559 -17.74 10.80 14.35
CA ILE A 559 -17.60 9.62 15.18
C ILE A 559 -16.53 8.75 14.55
N LEU A 560 -15.50 8.43 15.33
CA LEU A 560 -14.47 7.49 14.92
C LEU A 560 -15.05 6.08 14.98
N GLN A 561 -14.97 5.35 13.87
CA GLN A 561 -15.60 4.04 13.69
C GLN A 561 -14.55 2.96 13.45
N TYR A 562 -14.85 1.75 13.92
CA TYR A 562 -14.18 0.52 13.52
C TYR A 562 -15.17 -0.42 12.85
N ALA A 563 -14.72 -1.14 11.82
CA ALA A 563 -15.45 -2.24 11.23
C ALA A 563 -14.50 -3.36 10.82
N ALA A 564 -15.04 -4.56 10.62
CA ALA A 564 -14.28 -5.67 10.04
C ALA A 564 -15.13 -6.42 9.01
N LEU A 565 -14.52 -6.70 7.86
CA LEU A 565 -15.14 -7.37 6.73
C LEU A 565 -14.51 -8.74 6.55
N ASP A 566 -15.34 -9.73 6.27
CA ASP A 566 -14.93 -10.95 5.60
C ASP A 566 -14.96 -10.72 4.09
N ILE A 567 -13.93 -11.12 3.35
CA ILE A 567 -13.84 -10.86 1.91
C ILE A 567 -13.33 -12.08 1.15
N ASP A 568 -14.05 -12.46 0.09
CA ASP A 568 -13.71 -13.52 -0.87
C ASP A 568 -12.93 -12.96 -2.07
N PHE A 569 -11.61 -13.15 -2.10
CA PHE A 569 -10.72 -12.73 -3.19
C PHE A 569 -10.67 -13.72 -4.38
N TYR A 570 -11.56 -14.70 -4.47
CA TYR A 570 -11.55 -15.69 -5.55
C TYR A 570 -12.09 -15.12 -6.88
N PHE A 571 -11.28 -15.12 -7.93
CA PHE A 571 -11.69 -14.71 -9.27
C PHE A 571 -12.16 -15.91 -10.11
N VAL A 572 -13.42 -15.86 -10.57
CA VAL A 572 -13.97 -16.82 -11.55
C VAL A 572 -13.99 -16.16 -12.93
N SER A 573 -13.45 -16.81 -13.96
CA SER A 573 -13.77 -16.41 -15.34
C SER A 573 -15.21 -16.79 -15.65
N THR A 574 -16.10 -15.82 -15.80
CA THR A 574 -17.48 -16.08 -16.24
C THR A 574 -17.65 -15.82 -17.72
N GLU A 575 -17.54 -16.90 -18.51
CA GLU A 575 -18.15 -17.24 -19.83
C GLU A 575 -17.31 -18.42 -20.40
N GLU A 576 -17.74 -19.67 -20.62
CA GLU A 576 -19.01 -20.42 -20.69
C GLU A 576 -18.78 -21.88 -20.21
N GLU A 577 -19.86 -22.54 -19.73
CA GLU A 577 -20.06 -23.97 -19.39
C GLU A 577 -19.16 -24.62 -18.31
N GLU A 578 -19.82 -25.30 -17.36
CA GLU A 578 -19.22 -26.28 -16.44
C GLU A 578 -18.45 -27.36 -17.22
N VAL A 579 -17.20 -27.10 -17.55
CA VAL A 579 -16.21 -28.13 -17.82
C VAL A 579 -15.44 -28.30 -16.52
N PRO A 580 -15.39 -29.49 -15.90
CA PRO A 580 -14.60 -29.68 -14.69
C PRO A 580 -13.15 -29.31 -14.99
N GLN A 581 -12.68 -28.19 -14.44
CA GLN A 581 -11.33 -27.70 -14.66
C GLN A 581 -10.32 -28.70 -14.07
N GLN A 582 -9.27 -28.97 -14.82
CA GLN A 582 -8.19 -29.86 -14.44
C GLN A 582 -7.40 -29.24 -13.27
N GLN A 583 -7.64 -29.71 -12.05
CA GLN A 583 -6.91 -29.25 -10.87
C GLN A 583 -5.53 -29.95 -10.82
N ILE A 584 -4.50 -29.27 -11.34
CA ILE A 584 -3.09 -29.65 -11.18
C ILE A 584 -2.46 -28.72 -10.14
N THR A 585 -2.00 -29.25 -9.01
CA THR A 585 -1.25 -28.48 -8.00
C THR A 585 0.23 -28.85 -8.08
N MET A 586 1.14 -27.87 -7.95
CA MET A 586 2.60 -28.12 -7.94
C MET A 586 3.34 -27.10 -7.09
N TYR A 587 4.28 -27.57 -6.26
CA TYR A 587 5.11 -26.75 -5.38
C TYR A 587 6.52 -27.32 -5.29
N ASN A 588 7.46 -26.49 -4.85
CA ASN A 588 8.82 -26.92 -4.56
C ASN A 588 9.22 -26.47 -3.15
N TYR A 589 9.77 -27.37 -2.35
CA TYR A 589 10.26 -27.05 -1.00
C TYR A 589 11.65 -27.67 -0.77
N PRO A 590 12.62 -26.91 -0.23
CA PRO A 590 12.53 -25.48 0.12
C PRO A 590 12.43 -24.56 -1.11
N ASN A 591 11.96 -23.31 -0.91
CA ASN A 591 11.99 -22.22 -1.89
C ASN A 591 12.07 -20.87 -1.14
N PRO A 592 13.15 -20.08 -1.24
CA PRO A 592 14.38 -20.36 -1.99
C PRO A 592 15.12 -21.62 -1.52
N PHE A 593 15.95 -22.21 -2.38
CA PHE A 593 16.66 -23.47 -2.09
C PHE A 593 18.16 -23.40 -2.38
N ASN A 594 18.96 -24.25 -1.72
CA ASN A 594 20.41 -24.36 -1.95
C ASN A 594 20.93 -25.80 -1.77
N PRO A 595 21.46 -26.45 -2.81
CA PRO A 595 21.10 -26.34 -4.23
C PRO A 595 19.95 -27.28 -4.59
N THR A 596 19.29 -27.90 -3.60
CA THR A 596 18.26 -28.92 -3.80
C THR A 596 16.87 -28.46 -3.36
N THR A 597 15.87 -28.67 -4.20
CA THR A 597 14.45 -28.52 -3.87
C THR A 597 13.68 -29.77 -4.29
N THR A 598 12.65 -30.12 -3.52
CA THR A 598 11.74 -31.21 -3.86
C THR A 598 10.49 -30.61 -4.47
N ILE A 599 10.25 -30.90 -5.74
CA ILE A 599 9.05 -30.50 -6.46
C ILE A 599 8.00 -31.58 -6.26
N GLN A 600 6.87 -31.24 -5.66
CA GLN A 600 5.72 -32.11 -5.41
C GLN A 600 4.53 -31.61 -6.23
N PHE A 601 3.65 -32.52 -6.64
CA PHE A 601 2.45 -32.16 -7.36
C PHE A 601 1.32 -33.16 -7.14
N SER A 602 0.09 -32.70 -7.36
CA SER A 602 -1.11 -33.52 -7.44
C SER A 602 -1.83 -33.27 -8.75
N ASN A 603 -2.32 -34.34 -9.40
CA ASN A 603 -3.13 -34.30 -10.60
C ASN A 603 -4.31 -35.27 -10.44
N GLU A 604 -5.48 -34.72 -10.10
CA GLU A 604 -6.66 -35.50 -9.72
C GLU A 604 -7.26 -36.35 -10.85
N GLN A 605 -6.95 -36.03 -12.11
CA GLN A 605 -7.51 -36.71 -13.28
C GLN A 605 -6.58 -37.75 -13.91
N ASN A 606 -5.29 -37.81 -13.50
CA ASN A 606 -4.35 -38.71 -14.15
C ASN A 606 -4.41 -40.13 -13.56
N GLN A 607 -5.44 -40.87 -13.95
CA GLN A 607 -5.61 -42.28 -13.55
C GLN A 607 -4.89 -43.27 -14.49
N GLN A 608 -4.21 -42.80 -15.55
CA GLN A 608 -3.68 -43.66 -16.61
C GLN A 608 -2.18 -43.55 -16.92
N ASN A 609 -1.50 -42.44 -16.58
CA ASN A 609 -0.05 -42.31 -16.83
C ASN A 609 0.74 -42.50 -15.52
N GLU A 610 1.60 -43.51 -15.47
CA GLU A 610 2.50 -43.74 -14.31
C GLU A 610 3.70 -42.77 -14.27
N GLN A 611 3.94 -42.04 -15.37
CA GLN A 611 5.05 -41.09 -15.50
C GLN A 611 4.63 -39.81 -16.22
N ILE A 612 5.07 -38.67 -15.70
CA ILE A 612 4.94 -37.34 -16.32
C ILE A 612 6.33 -36.69 -16.38
N GLU A 613 6.55 -35.80 -17.34
CA GLU A 613 7.77 -35.01 -17.44
C GLU A 613 7.56 -33.62 -16.82
N LEU A 614 8.54 -33.17 -16.04
CA LEU A 614 8.61 -31.83 -15.48
C LEU A 614 9.74 -31.06 -16.16
N GLU A 615 9.41 -29.95 -16.80
CA GLU A 615 10.34 -29.11 -17.55
C GLU A 615 10.74 -27.90 -16.71
N ILE A 616 12.04 -27.60 -16.66
CA ILE A 616 12.62 -26.47 -15.92
C ILE A 616 13.23 -25.49 -16.91
N TYR A 617 12.95 -24.20 -16.75
CA TYR A 617 13.39 -23.11 -17.61
C TYR A 617 14.11 -22.01 -16.82
N ASN A 618 14.99 -21.27 -17.47
CA ASN A 618 15.49 -20.00 -16.94
C ASN A 618 14.60 -18.83 -17.37
N ILE A 619 14.90 -17.63 -16.87
CA ILE A 619 14.19 -16.38 -17.20
C ILE A 619 14.17 -16.04 -18.70
N LYS A 620 15.09 -16.59 -19.50
CA LYS A 620 15.12 -16.40 -20.96
C LYS A 620 14.22 -17.40 -21.72
N GLY A 621 13.42 -18.18 -21.00
CA GLY A 621 12.62 -19.27 -21.55
C GLY A 621 13.45 -20.45 -22.08
N GLN A 622 14.73 -20.52 -21.75
CA GLN A 622 15.59 -21.63 -22.19
C GLN A 622 15.39 -22.82 -21.25
N GLU A 623 15.06 -23.98 -21.82
CA GLU A 623 14.96 -25.22 -21.08
C GLU A 623 16.33 -25.60 -20.48
N ILE A 624 16.34 -25.68 -19.16
CA ILE A 624 17.49 -26.04 -18.33
C ILE A 624 17.57 -27.54 -18.15
N LYS A 625 16.46 -28.18 -17.79
CA LYS A 625 16.39 -29.61 -17.50
C LYS A 625 14.96 -30.12 -17.57
N ALA A 626 14.77 -31.33 -18.08
CA ALA A 626 13.55 -32.09 -17.92
C ALA A 626 13.78 -33.24 -16.91
N LEU A 627 12.81 -33.46 -16.03
CA LEU A 627 12.85 -34.46 -14.97
C LEU A 627 11.64 -35.39 -15.11
N THR A 628 11.88 -36.69 -15.18
CA THR A 628 10.78 -37.68 -15.15
C THR A 628 10.27 -37.83 -13.73
N VAL A 629 8.96 -37.73 -13.57
CA VAL A 629 8.31 -37.90 -12.28
C VAL A 629 7.38 -39.10 -12.32
N THR A 630 7.47 -39.94 -11.30
CA THR A 630 6.62 -41.12 -11.15
C THR A 630 5.47 -40.78 -10.21
N LEU A 631 4.25 -41.10 -10.63
CA LEU A 631 3.04 -40.87 -9.85
C LEU A 631 2.74 -42.03 -8.89
N SER A 632 2.21 -41.72 -7.70
CA SER A 632 1.56 -42.66 -6.78
C SER A 632 0.09 -42.25 -6.64
N GLY A 633 -0.76 -42.79 -7.53
CA GLY A 633 -2.13 -42.31 -7.68
C GLY A 633 -2.14 -40.93 -8.33
N VAL A 634 -2.64 -39.93 -7.62
CA VAL A 634 -2.72 -38.54 -8.10
C VAL A 634 -1.49 -37.71 -7.72
N GLU A 635 -0.63 -38.19 -6.81
CA GLU A 635 0.50 -37.43 -6.28
C GLU A 635 1.83 -37.84 -6.91
N GLY A 636 2.74 -36.89 -7.10
CA GLY A 636 4.09 -37.11 -7.62
C GLY A 636 5.12 -36.24 -6.92
N SER A 637 6.37 -36.70 -6.91
CA SER A 637 7.49 -35.91 -6.39
C SER A 637 8.78 -36.16 -7.16
N VAL A 638 9.55 -35.10 -7.38
CA VAL A 638 10.87 -35.15 -8.00
C VAL A 638 11.82 -34.15 -7.36
N VAL A 639 13.09 -34.50 -7.24
CA VAL A 639 14.12 -33.61 -6.68
C VAL A 639 14.89 -32.96 -7.81
N TRP A 640 14.97 -31.63 -7.81
CA TRP A 640 15.92 -30.89 -8.61
C TRP A 640 17.09 -30.43 -7.76
N ASN A 641 18.31 -30.66 -8.24
CA ASN A 641 19.56 -30.36 -7.55
C ASN A 641 20.31 -29.16 -8.13
N GLY A 642 19.61 -28.23 -8.78
CA GLY A 642 20.20 -27.02 -9.34
C GLY A 642 21.22 -27.31 -10.45
N THR A 643 20.93 -28.29 -11.31
CA THR A 643 21.80 -28.63 -12.46
C THR A 643 21.07 -28.56 -13.80
N ASP A 644 21.81 -28.34 -14.87
CA ASP A 644 21.32 -28.39 -16.25
C ASP A 644 21.26 -29.83 -16.80
N LYS A 645 20.86 -29.96 -18.08
CA LYS A 645 20.85 -31.22 -18.83
C LYS A 645 22.21 -31.94 -18.94
N ASN A 646 23.32 -31.23 -18.76
CA ASN A 646 24.68 -31.79 -18.74
C ASN A 646 25.13 -32.17 -17.31
N ASN A 647 24.23 -32.06 -16.32
CA ASN A 647 24.50 -32.20 -14.89
C ASN A 647 25.54 -31.18 -14.37
N LEU A 648 25.66 -30.03 -15.02
CA LEU A 648 26.47 -28.92 -14.54
C LEU A 648 25.62 -28.02 -13.63
N PRO A 649 26.17 -27.52 -12.51
CA PRO A 649 25.46 -26.57 -11.65
C PRO A 649 25.06 -25.32 -12.42
N VAL A 650 23.81 -24.88 -12.26
CA VAL A 650 23.34 -23.61 -12.81
C VAL A 650 23.67 -22.45 -11.86
N GLY A 651 23.51 -21.21 -12.33
CA GLY A 651 23.75 -20.01 -11.52
C GLY A 651 22.63 -19.76 -10.51
N SER A 652 22.91 -19.00 -9.44
CA SER A 652 21.84 -18.49 -8.57
C SER A 652 20.88 -17.63 -9.39
N GLY A 653 19.60 -17.67 -9.08
CA GLY A 653 18.58 -16.91 -9.80
C GLY A 653 17.23 -17.62 -9.89
N ILE A 654 16.35 -17.02 -10.68
CA ILE A 654 14.97 -17.47 -10.88
C ILE A 654 14.91 -18.55 -11.97
N TYR A 655 14.19 -19.62 -11.66
CA TYR A 655 13.84 -20.68 -12.59
C TYR A 655 12.34 -20.90 -12.56
N PHE A 656 11.81 -21.37 -13.67
CA PHE A 656 10.40 -21.72 -13.81
C PHE A 656 10.28 -23.22 -14.06
N TYR A 657 9.23 -23.85 -13.57
CA TYR A 657 8.93 -25.24 -13.89
C TYR A 657 7.46 -25.46 -14.21
N LYS A 658 7.19 -26.46 -15.04
CA LYS A 658 5.85 -26.93 -15.35
C LYS A 658 5.85 -28.43 -15.64
N LEU A 659 4.69 -29.09 -15.52
CA LEU A 659 4.52 -30.43 -16.08
C LEU A 659 4.26 -30.32 -17.59
N ASN A 660 4.74 -31.31 -18.33
CA ASN A 660 4.46 -31.48 -19.75
C ASN A 660 3.05 -32.07 -19.94
N LEU A 661 2.05 -31.27 -19.56
CA LEU A 661 0.62 -31.57 -19.65
C LEU A 661 -0.13 -30.33 -20.14
N GLU A 662 -1.26 -30.53 -20.83
CA GLU A 662 -2.19 -29.43 -21.10
C GLU A 662 -2.69 -28.83 -19.78
N ASN A 663 -2.78 -27.50 -19.72
CA ASN A 663 -3.20 -26.72 -18.54
C ASN A 663 -2.32 -26.88 -17.28
N SER A 664 -1.07 -27.35 -17.39
CA SER A 664 -0.15 -27.31 -16.25
C SER A 664 0.17 -25.84 -15.89
N PRO A 665 -0.02 -25.42 -14.63
CA PRO A 665 0.44 -24.10 -14.19
C PRO A 665 1.96 -24.00 -14.32
N ILE A 666 2.49 -22.79 -14.52
CA ILE A 666 3.93 -22.52 -14.46
C ILE A 666 4.24 -22.01 -13.06
N ARG A 667 5.29 -22.54 -12.42
CA ARG A 667 5.68 -22.17 -11.06
C ARG A 667 7.11 -21.61 -11.02
N LYS A 668 7.33 -20.58 -10.20
CA LYS A 668 8.62 -19.91 -9.95
C LYS A 668 9.38 -20.63 -8.82
N MET A 669 10.70 -20.75 -8.94
CA MET A 669 11.59 -21.22 -7.88
C MET A 669 12.91 -20.44 -7.88
N ILE A 670 13.48 -20.25 -6.70
CA ILE A 670 14.65 -19.39 -6.47
C ILE A 670 15.81 -20.24 -5.96
N LEU A 671 16.89 -20.35 -6.76
CA LEU A 671 18.13 -21.03 -6.36
C LEU A 671 19.08 -20.02 -5.73
N LEU A 672 19.43 -20.23 -4.45
CA LEU A 672 20.50 -19.55 -3.75
C LEU A 672 21.76 -20.43 -3.76
N LYS A 673 22.94 -19.81 -3.89
CA LYS A 673 24.22 -20.50 -3.69
C LYS A 673 24.83 -20.08 -2.38
#